data_AF-A0A2E6SBJ8-F1
#
_entry.id   AF-A0A2E6SBJ8-F1
#
_cell.length_a   1.000
_cell.length_b   1.000
_cell.length_c   1.000
_cell.angle_alpha   90.00
_cell.angle_beta   90.00
_cell.angle_gamma   90.00
#
_symmetry.space_group_name_H-M   'P 1'
#
loop_
_entity.id
_entity.type
_entity.pdbx_description
1 polymer ?
#
loop_
_entity_poly.entity_id
_entity_poly.type
_entity_poly.pdbx_seq_one_letter_code
_entity_poly.pdbx_strand_id
1 'polypeptide(L)'
;MIRPALGLLTALSLLGWARSEEVFRAGAAAVDISPPAFPVRVNGMFTERSGTRVLDPLFARSVVLDDGETKILFCVVDTCMLPRELIDKAKKLVEERTGLSTTRMMVSATHTHSAPAAMSCLGSRMDPHYAGWLPGKIAECMIKALNGLQPARIGWASIDDWEHTHNRRWIFRLDRTGSDPFGVRNIHANMHPGHLSPNVIGPSGPVDPELTLFAVQSPAGRPLALFANYSQHYFGSGLLSADYFGAFCRHMARNLGQPSGEGPFVAMISQGTSGDLMWMDYGAAQERQTMDQYSARVAQYALRAYREIRWHDHLPLGMIERKIVLDWRRPDERRLEWARARLDRLQGALPRSRQDIYAMEASILHDSPKAELKLQAIRIGGLGIATLPNEVYAITGLKLKALSPLESHFNIELANGAEGYIPPEEQFSLGGYTTWPARTAGLEVSSETRIVDSLLRGLEQVTGKARKTEVLSSSAYRETDVRAHWPLDDLGGQNARPNEGLNHPAMRVHGKVARYLPGVGSGSGCGKEQALSPSPLNAREGINRAMHLVDGYLESELALSGDFTVAIWYWLGERSGASDREGALLRLPSGQTITVKQDANHQCRLALGGSASEKTQQADEWNFAVLRHAGGLLHLHVNGSRTATLRAPLQASRHLALRFGEGLEGKLDEIAIWERALSPDEQATLWQRSGLADQRARAAAMREQQLREAIKKARPPLWTARYHELVRQKKTLVHVPCDAAPRRMKIEKAVRFSAGERARFQGGRIRGQAKALSSDYSISVWFRNELPNKRRPVTAYLFSRGPAGHNMAPGDHLGIGGNYRGNYPGRLLLFNGNEANDVLIGKTVIPPGSWNHAVLVRSGARARAWLNGALEIDGILKPTAPDSPDFHIGARNDFFAPLEGYLAEFLLLEGALSESEVKELHAAARTGDPE
;
A
#
# COMPACT_ATOMS: atom_id res chain seq x y z
N MET A 1 79.17 51.92 41.36
CA MET A 1 79.01 52.34 39.96
C MET A 1 78.55 51.15 39.14
N ILE A 2 77.57 51.40 38.28
CA ILE A 2 76.54 50.49 37.77
C ILE A 2 77.01 49.76 36.49
N ARG A 3 76.70 48.45 36.39
CA ARG A 3 76.78 47.64 35.15
C ARG A 3 75.70 48.06 34.13
N PRO A 4 75.87 47.76 32.84
CA PRO A 4 75.04 46.67 32.33
C PRO A 4 75.74 45.74 31.32
N ALA A 5 75.17 44.53 31.25
CA ALA A 5 75.44 43.46 30.30
C ALA A 5 74.67 43.68 28.99
N LEU A 6 75.24 43.26 27.86
CA LEU A 6 74.59 43.24 26.56
C LEU A 6 74.20 41.79 26.22
N GLY A 7 72.88 41.54 26.17
CA GLY A 7 72.29 40.27 25.74
C GLY A 7 72.02 40.25 24.23
N LEU A 8 72.31 39.10 23.62
CA LEU A 8 72.00 38.77 22.23
C LEU A 8 70.49 38.51 22.07
N LEU A 9 69.84 39.16 21.09
CA LEU A 9 68.45 38.92 20.70
C LEU A 9 68.41 38.25 19.33
N THR A 10 68.08 36.96 19.30
CA THR A 10 67.67 36.21 18.11
C THR A 10 66.17 36.36 17.91
N ALA A 11 65.74 36.99 16.83
CA ALA A 11 64.33 37.08 16.44
C ALA A 11 63.95 35.86 15.57
N LEU A 12 63.11 34.97 16.13
CA LEU A 12 62.39 33.96 15.35
C LEU A 12 61.15 34.59 14.71
N SER A 13 61.06 34.56 13.39
CA SER A 13 59.88 34.92 12.62
C SER A 13 58.92 33.72 12.54
N LEU A 14 57.86 33.72 13.35
CA LEU A 14 56.74 32.79 13.20
C LEU A 14 55.83 33.27 12.06
N LEU A 15 56.03 32.73 10.86
CA LEU A 15 55.02 32.79 9.79
C LEU A 15 53.89 31.82 10.15
N GLY A 16 52.85 32.34 10.82
CA GLY A 16 51.59 31.64 10.96
C GLY A 16 50.89 31.55 9.60
N TRP A 17 50.87 30.35 9.00
CA TRP A 17 49.88 30.05 7.96
C TRP A 17 48.50 30.06 8.61
N ALA A 18 47.75 31.16 8.43
CA ALA A 18 46.32 31.13 8.61
C ALA A 18 45.75 30.11 7.61
N ARG A 19 45.38 28.92 8.09
CA ARG A 19 44.49 28.02 7.35
C ARG A 19 43.22 28.82 7.05
N SER A 20 42.89 29.04 5.78
CA SER A 20 41.56 29.55 5.43
C SER A 20 40.54 28.59 6.00
N GLU A 21 39.56 29.08 6.77
CA GLU A 21 38.46 28.22 7.23
C GLU A 21 37.83 27.51 6.02
N GLU A 22 37.77 26.18 6.06
CA GLU A 22 37.14 25.38 5.02
C GLU A 22 35.63 25.63 5.08
N VAL A 23 35.14 26.53 4.23
CA VAL A 23 33.71 26.90 4.18
C VAL A 23 32.96 25.89 3.31
N PHE A 24 31.96 25.22 3.89
CA PHE A 24 31.04 24.39 3.11
C PHE A 24 30.16 25.27 2.22
N ARG A 25 30.06 24.91 0.94
CA ARG A 25 29.27 25.64 -0.05
C ARG A 25 28.26 24.71 -0.71
N ALA A 26 27.12 25.28 -1.07
CA ALA A 26 26.11 24.61 -1.87
C ALA A 26 25.54 25.56 -2.93
N GLY A 27 25.16 24.97 -4.06
CA GLY A 27 24.50 25.68 -5.16
C GLY A 27 23.38 24.80 -5.71
N ALA A 28 22.28 25.42 -6.12
CA ALA A 28 21.13 24.71 -6.64
C ALA A 28 20.58 25.43 -7.87
N ALA A 29 20.04 24.67 -8.81
CA ALA A 29 19.39 25.21 -9.99
C ALA A 29 18.33 24.26 -10.51
N ALA A 30 17.39 24.82 -11.25
CA ALA A 30 16.46 24.07 -12.07
C ALA A 30 16.37 24.66 -13.47
N VAL A 31 16.13 23.80 -14.45
CA VAL A 31 15.98 24.16 -15.86
C VAL A 31 14.79 23.42 -16.43
N ASP A 32 13.88 24.16 -17.06
CA ASP A 32 12.74 23.60 -17.78
C ASP A 32 13.26 22.76 -18.98
N ILE A 33 12.82 21.50 -19.01
CA ILE A 33 13.12 20.52 -20.06
C ILE A 33 11.86 20.09 -20.81
N SER A 34 10.76 20.85 -20.70
CA SER A 34 9.56 20.61 -21.49
C SER A 34 9.90 20.57 -22.98
N PRO A 35 9.32 19.63 -23.75
CA PRO A 35 9.70 19.41 -25.15
C PRO A 35 9.45 20.67 -25.98
N PRO A 36 10.42 21.11 -26.80
CA PRO A 36 10.31 22.35 -27.57
C PRO A 36 9.40 22.23 -28.80
N ALA A 37 8.99 21.02 -29.17
CA ALA A 37 8.18 20.74 -30.35
C ALA A 37 7.21 19.58 -30.10
N PHE A 38 6.10 19.57 -30.85
CA PHE A 38 5.05 18.56 -30.81
C PHE A 38 4.70 18.08 -32.21
N PRO A 39 4.15 16.85 -32.37
CA PRO A 39 4.01 15.83 -31.33
C PRO A 39 5.36 15.26 -30.89
N VAL A 40 5.41 14.70 -29.68
CA VAL A 40 6.60 14.03 -29.14
C VAL A 40 6.23 12.63 -28.66
N ARG A 41 7.13 11.66 -28.86
CA ARG A 41 6.91 10.28 -28.39
C ARG A 41 7.01 10.23 -26.87
N VAL A 42 6.13 9.45 -26.24
CA VAL A 42 6.10 9.17 -24.80
C VAL A 42 6.21 7.65 -24.60
N ASN A 43 7.10 7.24 -23.70
CA ASN A 43 7.28 5.84 -23.27
C ASN A 43 6.76 5.67 -21.83
N GLY A 44 6.99 4.50 -21.22
CA GLY A 44 6.44 4.13 -19.89
C GLY A 44 5.26 3.15 -19.95
N MET A 45 4.75 2.86 -21.15
CA MET A 45 3.78 1.79 -21.39
C MET A 45 4.41 0.69 -22.25
N PHE A 46 3.70 -0.42 -22.45
CA PHE A 46 4.15 -1.49 -23.36
C PHE A 46 4.34 -0.99 -24.80
N THR A 47 3.53 -0.02 -25.25
CA THR A 47 3.58 0.56 -26.59
C THR A 47 3.68 2.08 -26.53
N GLU A 48 4.28 2.68 -27.57
CA GLU A 48 4.47 4.14 -27.62
C GLU A 48 3.15 4.91 -27.64
N ARG A 49 3.18 6.10 -27.05
CA ARG A 49 2.13 7.12 -27.15
C ARG A 49 2.70 8.41 -27.72
N SER A 50 1.81 9.33 -28.11
CA SER A 50 2.17 10.62 -28.69
C SER A 50 1.54 11.75 -27.88
N GLY A 51 2.36 12.64 -27.32
CA GLY A 51 1.92 13.82 -26.59
C GLY A 51 1.92 15.07 -27.48
N THR A 52 0.93 15.94 -27.32
CA THR A 52 0.77 17.18 -28.12
C THR A 52 0.73 18.46 -27.29
N ARG A 53 0.71 18.35 -25.96
CA ARG A 53 0.67 19.48 -25.03
C ARG A 53 1.19 19.06 -23.66
N VAL A 54 1.99 19.92 -23.05
CA VAL A 54 2.48 19.77 -21.67
C VAL A 54 1.34 20.04 -20.68
N LEU A 55 1.15 19.14 -19.71
CA LEU A 55 0.16 19.27 -18.65
C LEU A 55 0.71 20.07 -17.46
N ASP A 56 1.93 19.76 -17.07
CA ASP A 56 2.73 20.54 -16.14
C ASP A 56 4.21 20.46 -16.53
N PRO A 57 5.01 21.50 -16.27
CA PRO A 57 6.37 21.58 -16.79
C PRO A 57 7.28 20.48 -16.23
N LEU A 58 8.23 20.05 -17.06
CA LEU A 58 9.24 19.04 -16.72
C LEU A 58 10.55 19.76 -16.42
N PHE A 59 11.31 19.32 -15.41
CA PHE A 59 12.58 19.96 -15.08
C PHE A 59 13.75 18.98 -14.94
N ALA A 60 14.95 19.48 -15.24
CA ALA A 60 16.17 19.01 -14.63
C ALA A 60 16.44 19.87 -13.38
N ARG A 61 16.76 19.23 -12.25
CA ARG A 61 17.01 19.90 -10.97
C ARG A 61 18.35 19.44 -10.42
N SER A 62 19.23 20.36 -10.08
CA SER A 62 20.58 20.06 -9.62
C SER A 62 20.91 20.69 -8.27
N VAL A 63 21.70 19.98 -7.48
CA VAL A 63 22.34 20.49 -6.26
C VAL A 63 23.83 20.10 -6.28
N VAL A 64 24.69 21.06 -5.97
CA VAL A 64 26.14 20.89 -5.83
C VAL A 64 26.49 21.06 -4.37
N LEU A 65 27.36 20.18 -3.87
CA LEU A 65 27.95 20.25 -2.54
C LEU A 65 29.47 20.36 -2.66
N ASP A 66 30.07 21.17 -1.80
CA ASP A 66 31.49 21.48 -1.84
C ASP A 66 32.01 21.72 -0.42
N ASP A 67 32.87 20.83 0.08
CA ASP A 67 33.48 20.95 1.41
C ASP A 67 34.82 21.71 1.39
N GLY A 68 35.24 22.21 0.22
CA GLY A 68 36.52 22.88 0.03
C GLY A 68 37.61 21.98 -0.56
N GLU A 69 37.48 20.66 -0.41
CA GLU A 69 38.41 19.66 -0.96
C GLU A 69 37.75 18.85 -2.08
N THR A 70 36.55 18.36 -1.84
CA THR A 70 35.74 17.56 -2.74
C THR A 70 34.47 18.31 -3.14
N LYS A 71 34.20 18.27 -4.45
CA LYS A 71 32.95 18.77 -5.02
C LYS A 71 32.17 17.61 -5.63
N ILE A 72 30.89 17.50 -5.30
CA ILE A 72 29.97 16.51 -5.87
C ILE A 72 28.69 17.17 -6.35
N LEU A 73 28.10 16.60 -7.39
CA LEU A 73 26.93 17.15 -8.06
C LEU A 73 25.85 16.09 -8.25
N PHE A 74 24.63 16.41 -7.87
CA PHE A 74 23.44 15.60 -8.09
C PHE A 74 22.51 16.30 -9.08
N CYS A 75 21.91 15.55 -10.01
CA CYS A 75 20.91 16.04 -10.94
C CYS A 75 19.76 15.02 -11.07
N VAL A 76 18.52 15.45 -10.82
CA VAL A 76 17.32 14.64 -11.03
C VAL A 76 16.56 15.20 -12.23
N VAL A 77 16.14 14.32 -13.13
CA VAL A 77 15.51 14.68 -14.41
C VAL A 77 14.10 14.11 -14.49
N ASP A 78 13.11 14.97 -14.77
CA ASP A 78 11.72 14.57 -14.98
C ASP A 78 11.56 13.80 -16.30
N THR A 79 11.86 12.50 -16.28
CA THR A 79 11.78 11.58 -17.42
C THR A 79 11.52 10.15 -16.94
N CYS A 80 11.09 9.26 -17.85
CA CYS A 80 10.91 7.84 -17.53
C CYS A 80 12.27 7.17 -17.25
N MET A 81 13.20 7.26 -18.20
CA MET A 81 14.52 6.64 -18.12
C MET A 81 15.51 7.41 -18.99
N LEU A 82 16.81 7.26 -18.72
CA LEU A 82 17.90 7.87 -19.47
C LEU A 82 18.96 6.82 -19.80
N PRO A 83 19.37 6.67 -21.08
CA PRO A 83 20.47 5.80 -21.42
C PRO A 83 21.79 6.44 -20.96
N ARG A 84 22.74 5.59 -20.57
CA ARG A 84 24.04 6.01 -20.03
C ARG A 84 24.78 6.96 -20.97
N GLU A 85 24.74 6.72 -22.28
CA GLU A 85 25.44 7.51 -23.29
C GLU A 85 24.93 8.96 -23.35
N LEU A 86 23.62 9.16 -23.14
CA LEU A 86 23.00 10.49 -23.08
C LEU A 86 23.48 11.24 -21.83
N ILE A 87 23.51 10.54 -20.68
CA ILE A 87 24.02 11.09 -19.42
C ILE A 87 25.50 11.45 -19.53
N ASP A 88 26.32 10.57 -20.10
CA ASP A 88 27.76 10.79 -20.28
C ASP A 88 28.04 12.00 -21.16
N LYS A 89 27.25 12.19 -22.22
CA LYS A 89 27.32 13.40 -23.05
C LYS A 89 27.03 14.67 -22.22
N ALA A 90 26.00 14.65 -21.38
CA ALA A 90 25.68 15.78 -20.51
C ALA A 90 26.81 16.07 -19.51
N LYS A 91 27.32 15.04 -18.83
CA LYS A 91 28.44 15.17 -17.87
C LYS A 91 29.70 15.70 -18.54
N LYS A 92 30.02 15.24 -19.75
CA LYS A 92 31.20 15.67 -20.49
C LYS A 92 31.14 17.16 -20.82
N LEU A 93 29.97 17.67 -21.24
CA LEU A 93 29.76 19.11 -21.47
C LEU A 93 29.99 19.95 -20.20
N VAL A 94 29.67 19.42 -19.02
CA VAL A 94 29.95 20.09 -17.74
C VAL A 94 31.44 20.06 -17.41
N GLU A 95 32.09 18.90 -17.56
CA GLU A 95 33.54 18.76 -17.33
C GLU A 95 34.34 19.72 -18.21
N GLU A 96 34.03 19.78 -19.51
CA GLU A 96 34.70 20.68 -20.46
C GLU A 96 34.57 22.16 -20.09
N ARG A 97 33.45 22.56 -19.47
CA ARG A 97 33.16 23.96 -19.13
C ARG A 97 33.58 24.36 -17.73
N THR A 98 33.73 23.41 -16.81
CA THR A 98 33.88 23.69 -15.38
C THR A 98 35.08 22.99 -14.73
N GLY A 99 35.67 22.01 -15.42
CA GLY A 99 36.75 21.16 -14.90
C GLY A 99 36.29 20.12 -13.87
N LEU A 100 35.01 20.07 -13.50
CA LEU A 100 34.50 19.03 -12.59
C LEU A 100 34.50 17.67 -13.30
N SER A 101 35.22 16.69 -12.75
CA SER A 101 35.27 15.33 -13.31
C SER A 101 33.88 14.70 -13.45
N THR A 102 33.64 13.97 -14.53
CA THR A 102 32.38 13.23 -14.73
C THR A 102 32.08 12.22 -13.62
N THR A 103 33.12 11.71 -12.94
CA THR A 103 32.99 10.77 -11.80
C THR A 103 32.50 11.44 -10.51
N ARG A 104 32.40 12.77 -10.49
CA ARG A 104 31.85 13.58 -9.39
C ARG A 104 30.40 14.02 -9.62
N MET A 105 29.75 13.45 -10.64
CA MET A 105 28.39 13.80 -11.03
C MET A 105 27.49 12.57 -10.97
N MET A 106 26.29 12.73 -10.41
CA MET A 106 25.20 11.75 -10.41
C MET A 106 24.02 12.34 -11.16
N VAL A 107 23.50 11.63 -12.16
CA VAL A 107 22.27 12.02 -12.87
C VAL A 107 21.26 10.88 -12.77
N SER A 108 20.05 11.14 -12.28
CA SER A 108 18.97 10.16 -12.19
C SER A 108 17.68 10.62 -12.86
N ALA A 109 16.81 9.67 -13.19
CA ALA A 109 15.45 9.94 -13.65
C ALA A 109 14.46 9.85 -12.48
N THR A 110 13.36 10.62 -12.54
CA THR A 110 12.24 10.46 -11.59
C THR A 110 11.41 9.23 -11.86
N HIS A 111 11.50 8.67 -13.07
CA HIS A 111 10.64 7.57 -13.52
C HIS A 111 9.17 7.98 -13.73
N THR A 112 8.91 9.19 -14.20
CA THR A 112 7.58 9.54 -14.70
C THR A 112 7.27 8.77 -15.99
N HIS A 113 6.15 8.04 -16.02
CA HIS A 113 5.66 7.30 -17.20
C HIS A 113 4.93 8.20 -18.22
N SER A 114 5.07 9.51 -18.09
CA SER A 114 4.36 10.50 -18.91
C SER A 114 5.28 11.45 -19.66
N ALA A 115 6.59 11.42 -19.44
CA ALA A 115 7.52 12.34 -20.10
C ALA A 115 7.93 11.90 -21.53
N PRO A 116 8.49 12.81 -22.36
CA PRO A 116 9.05 12.45 -23.64
C PRO A 116 10.08 11.30 -23.56
N ALA A 117 10.06 10.41 -24.56
CA ALA A 117 10.86 9.21 -24.60
C ALA A 117 12.34 9.50 -24.89
N ALA A 118 13.14 9.77 -23.86
CA ALA A 118 14.60 9.93 -23.97
C ALA A 118 15.36 8.62 -24.26
N MET A 119 14.67 7.48 -24.16
CA MET A 119 15.19 6.13 -24.40
C MET A 119 14.12 5.26 -25.06
N SER A 120 14.51 4.30 -25.91
CA SER A 120 13.61 3.23 -26.35
C SER A 120 13.44 2.17 -25.26
N CYS A 121 12.22 1.72 -25.03
CA CYS A 121 11.89 0.71 -24.03
C CYS A 121 10.65 -0.08 -24.47
N LEU A 122 10.68 -1.41 -24.34
CA LEU A 122 9.62 -2.30 -24.83
C LEU A 122 9.24 -1.92 -26.27
N GLY A 123 7.95 -1.93 -26.60
CA GLY A 123 7.42 -1.51 -27.89
C GLY A 123 7.48 -0.02 -28.18
N SER A 124 8.16 0.79 -27.36
CA SER A 124 8.27 2.24 -27.53
C SER A 124 9.62 2.66 -28.09
N ARG A 125 9.60 3.50 -29.13
CA ARG A 125 10.82 4.09 -29.69
C ARG A 125 11.25 5.32 -28.91
N MET A 126 12.55 5.60 -28.95
CA MET A 126 13.09 6.89 -28.52
C MET A 126 12.56 8.02 -29.41
N ASP A 127 12.36 9.21 -28.83
CA ASP A 127 12.18 10.44 -29.58
C ASP A 127 13.57 11.04 -29.93
N PRO A 128 13.98 11.06 -31.22
CA PRO A 128 15.34 11.45 -31.58
C PRO A 128 15.59 12.95 -31.36
N HIS A 129 14.58 13.80 -31.54
CA HIS A 129 14.74 15.25 -31.39
C HIS A 129 14.89 15.62 -29.92
N TYR A 130 14.02 15.08 -29.06
CA TYR A 130 14.11 15.31 -27.63
C TYR A 130 15.40 14.73 -27.03
N ALA A 131 15.74 13.48 -27.36
CA ALA A 131 16.96 12.84 -26.86
C ALA A 131 18.24 13.55 -27.32
N GLY A 132 18.24 14.13 -28.52
CA GLY A 132 19.38 14.93 -29.02
C GLY A 132 19.56 16.27 -28.32
N TRP A 133 18.45 16.90 -27.89
CA TRP A 133 18.42 18.22 -27.24
C TRP A 133 18.67 18.15 -25.72
N LEU A 134 18.14 17.12 -25.05
CA LEU A 134 18.13 17.00 -23.59
C LEU A 134 19.52 17.09 -22.91
N PRO A 135 20.61 16.48 -23.42
CA PRO A 135 21.93 16.57 -22.78
C PRO A 135 22.42 17.99 -22.51
N GLY A 136 22.16 18.91 -23.45
CA GLY A 136 22.55 20.31 -23.29
C GLY A 136 21.79 21.00 -22.15
N LYS A 137 20.52 20.65 -21.95
CA LYS A 137 19.70 21.19 -20.86
C LYS A 137 20.07 20.63 -19.49
N ILE A 138 20.39 19.34 -19.43
CA ILE A 138 20.94 18.73 -18.21
C ILE A 138 22.26 19.43 -17.86
N ALA A 139 23.18 19.58 -18.81
CA ALA A 139 24.45 20.29 -18.60
C ALA A 139 24.24 21.75 -18.17
N GLU A 140 23.29 22.47 -18.80
CA GLU A 140 22.91 23.83 -18.42
C GLU A 140 22.49 23.92 -16.93
N CYS A 141 21.65 22.98 -16.47
CA CYS A 141 21.20 22.92 -15.09
C CYS A 141 22.37 22.69 -14.12
N MET A 142 23.21 21.70 -14.42
CA MET A 142 24.38 21.37 -13.59
C MET A 142 25.36 22.54 -13.49
N ILE A 143 25.64 23.22 -14.60
CA ILE A 143 26.53 24.40 -14.64
C ILE A 143 25.92 25.58 -13.87
N LYS A 144 24.61 25.83 -14.00
CA LYS A 144 23.93 26.87 -13.21
C LYS A 144 24.04 26.62 -11.72
N ALA A 145 23.89 25.36 -11.27
CA ALA A 145 24.06 25.02 -9.86
C ALA A 145 25.52 25.22 -9.40
N LEU A 146 26.51 24.88 -10.23
CA LEU A 146 27.93 25.15 -9.94
C LEU A 146 28.23 26.64 -9.80
N ASN A 147 27.70 27.47 -10.71
CA ASN A 147 27.87 28.92 -10.66
C ASN A 147 27.13 29.57 -9.48
N GLY A 148 26.15 28.87 -8.91
CA GLY A 148 25.36 29.30 -7.74
C GLY A 148 25.93 28.90 -6.39
N LEU A 149 27.16 28.37 -6.33
CA LEU A 149 27.82 28.00 -5.07
C LEU A 149 27.92 29.21 -4.12
N GLN A 150 27.35 29.05 -2.93
CA GLN A 150 27.43 30.03 -1.84
C GLN A 150 27.68 29.30 -0.51
N PRO A 151 28.20 29.97 0.53
CA PRO A 151 28.31 29.38 1.87
C PRO A 151 26.99 28.77 2.30
N ALA A 152 27.02 27.58 2.90
CA ALA A 152 25.84 26.82 3.24
C ALA A 152 26.06 25.91 4.45
N ARG A 153 24.94 25.46 5.03
CA ARG A 153 24.84 24.39 6.02
C ARG A 153 24.06 23.25 5.42
N ILE A 154 24.37 22.03 5.84
CA ILE A 154 23.73 20.80 5.35
C ILE A 154 23.25 19.95 6.52
N GLY A 155 22.21 19.17 6.28
CA GLY A 155 21.78 18.11 7.19
C GLY A 155 20.84 17.13 6.51
N TRP A 156 20.54 16.03 7.18
CA TRP A 156 19.67 14.98 6.67
C TRP A 156 18.77 14.42 7.76
N ALA A 157 17.72 13.74 7.33
CA ALA A 157 16.78 13.03 8.19
C ALA A 157 16.06 11.93 7.39
N SER A 158 15.42 11.00 8.09
CA SER A 158 14.51 10.03 7.49
C SER A 158 13.26 9.83 8.33
N ILE A 159 12.22 9.31 7.68
CA ILE A 159 10.98 8.90 8.32
C ILE A 159 10.38 7.72 7.55
N ASP A 160 9.81 6.76 8.26
CA ASP A 160 9.07 5.68 7.62
C ASP A 160 7.68 6.15 7.19
N ASP A 161 7.36 5.95 5.91
CA ASP A 161 6.03 6.14 5.34
C ASP A 161 5.42 4.80 4.93
N TRP A 162 4.91 4.07 5.92
CA TRP A 162 4.21 2.79 5.76
C TRP A 162 2.83 2.92 5.08
N GLU A 163 2.32 4.13 4.88
CA GLU A 163 0.96 4.35 4.37
C GLU A 163 0.91 4.48 2.84
N HIS A 164 1.95 5.05 2.23
CA HIS A 164 1.90 5.53 0.85
C HIS A 164 2.72 4.71 -0.15
N THR A 165 3.41 3.66 0.30
CA THR A 165 4.13 2.74 -0.58
C THR A 165 3.91 1.29 -0.17
N HIS A 166 3.62 0.45 -1.17
CA HIS A 166 3.16 -0.93 -1.01
C HIS A 166 3.78 -1.83 -2.06
N ASN A 167 4.01 -3.10 -1.74
CA ASN A 167 4.51 -4.05 -2.72
C ASN A 167 3.44 -4.34 -3.80
N ARG A 168 3.82 -4.17 -5.06
CA ARG A 168 2.93 -4.28 -6.22
C ARG A 168 2.98 -5.63 -6.89
N ARG A 169 3.90 -6.50 -6.49
CA ARG A 169 4.12 -7.83 -7.07
C ARG A 169 3.63 -8.91 -6.12
N TRP A 170 2.65 -9.68 -6.58
CA TRP A 170 1.90 -10.60 -5.74
C TRP A 170 2.01 -12.03 -6.22
N ILE A 171 2.07 -12.96 -5.27
CA ILE A 171 2.16 -14.40 -5.47
C ILE A 171 0.78 -14.93 -5.83
N PHE A 172 0.68 -15.60 -6.97
CA PHE A 172 -0.52 -16.31 -7.39
C PHE A 172 -0.67 -17.62 -6.63
N ARG A 173 -1.93 -18.02 -6.39
CA ARG A 173 -2.26 -19.40 -6.02
C ARG A 173 -1.70 -20.33 -7.09
N LEU A 174 -1.19 -21.49 -6.68
CA LEU A 174 -0.56 -22.45 -7.60
C LEU A 174 -1.53 -22.90 -8.70
N ASP A 175 -2.82 -23.07 -8.37
CA ASP A 175 -3.91 -23.38 -9.32
C ASP A 175 -4.29 -22.19 -10.24
N ARG A 176 -3.71 -21.01 -10.04
CA ARG A 176 -3.90 -19.78 -10.82
C ARG A 176 -2.61 -19.28 -11.48
N THR A 177 -1.53 -20.05 -11.44
CA THR A 177 -0.28 -19.76 -12.15
C THR A 177 -0.55 -19.37 -13.61
N GLY A 178 -0.03 -18.21 -14.04
CA GLY A 178 -0.23 -17.63 -15.37
C GLY A 178 0.81 -18.06 -16.41
N SER A 179 0.62 -17.62 -17.66
CA SER A 179 1.55 -17.88 -18.77
C SER A 179 2.35 -16.65 -19.15
N ASP A 180 3.67 -16.82 -19.30
CA ASP A 180 4.57 -15.77 -19.77
C ASP A 180 4.34 -15.42 -21.26
N PRO A 181 4.95 -14.32 -21.76
CA PRO A 181 4.84 -13.92 -23.17
C PRO A 181 5.36 -14.95 -24.17
N PHE A 182 6.01 -16.01 -23.70
CA PHE A 182 6.59 -17.07 -24.52
C PHE A 182 5.72 -18.34 -24.54
N GLY A 183 4.60 -18.33 -23.82
CA GLY A 183 3.63 -19.42 -23.76
C GLY A 183 3.90 -20.44 -22.65
N VAL A 184 4.87 -20.21 -21.77
CA VAL A 184 5.18 -21.13 -20.66
C VAL A 184 4.34 -20.77 -19.45
N ARG A 185 3.69 -21.75 -18.81
CA ARG A 185 2.91 -21.56 -17.58
C ARG A 185 3.81 -21.57 -16.34
N ASN A 186 4.44 -20.45 -16.06
CA ASN A 186 5.46 -20.29 -15.01
C ASN A 186 5.34 -18.96 -14.23
N ILE A 187 4.26 -18.19 -14.41
CA ILE A 187 4.06 -16.96 -13.66
C ILE A 187 3.47 -17.31 -12.29
N HIS A 188 4.32 -17.44 -11.29
CA HIS A 188 3.93 -17.63 -9.89
C HIS A 188 3.78 -16.32 -9.13
N ALA A 189 4.35 -15.22 -9.62
CA ALA A 189 4.08 -13.89 -9.11
C ALA A 189 4.12 -12.85 -10.22
N ASN A 190 3.28 -11.82 -10.14
CA ASN A 190 3.28 -10.73 -11.11
C ASN A 190 2.78 -9.41 -10.50
N MET A 191 3.05 -8.31 -11.20
CA MET A 191 2.62 -6.98 -10.77
C MET A 191 1.12 -6.76 -10.97
N HIS A 192 0.55 -5.89 -10.15
CA HIS A 192 -0.80 -5.34 -10.28
C HIS A 192 -1.90 -6.42 -10.38
N PRO A 193 -2.09 -7.25 -9.34
CA PRO A 193 -3.07 -8.34 -9.35
C PRO A 193 -4.54 -7.86 -9.34
N GLY A 194 -4.77 -6.57 -9.08
CA GLY A 194 -6.08 -6.00 -8.76
C GLY A 194 -6.35 -6.05 -7.25
N HIS A 195 -7.15 -5.10 -6.75
CA HIS A 195 -7.53 -5.04 -5.33
C HIS A 195 -8.33 -6.28 -4.92
N LEU A 196 -7.97 -6.87 -3.79
CA LEU A 196 -8.65 -8.04 -3.20
C LEU A 196 -8.83 -9.19 -4.21
N SER A 197 -7.82 -9.40 -5.06
CA SER A 197 -7.89 -10.40 -6.14
C SER A 197 -7.95 -11.84 -5.58
N PRO A 198 -8.89 -12.69 -6.03
CA PRO A 198 -9.02 -14.07 -5.57
C PRO A 198 -7.96 -15.02 -6.13
N ASN A 199 -7.06 -14.51 -6.97
CA ASN A 199 -6.04 -15.31 -7.62
C ASN A 199 -4.71 -15.29 -6.88
N VAL A 200 -4.53 -14.42 -5.89
CA VAL A 200 -3.26 -14.21 -5.18
C VAL A 200 -3.39 -14.50 -3.69
N ILE A 201 -2.27 -14.83 -3.05
CA ILE A 201 -2.19 -15.14 -1.61
C ILE A 201 -1.40 -14.11 -0.81
N GLY A 202 -0.59 -13.26 -1.44
CA GLY A 202 0.14 -12.22 -0.72
C GLY A 202 1.19 -11.52 -1.56
N PRO A 203 1.86 -10.49 -1.01
CA PRO A 203 3.04 -9.88 -1.61
C PRO A 203 4.16 -10.89 -1.84
N SER A 204 5.04 -10.57 -2.80
CA SER A 204 6.24 -11.36 -3.13
C SER A 204 7.55 -10.76 -2.62
N GLY A 205 7.47 -9.67 -1.86
CA GLY A 205 8.63 -8.98 -1.29
C GLY A 205 8.23 -8.00 -0.18
N PRO A 206 9.22 -7.44 0.53
CA PRO A 206 8.99 -6.41 1.55
C PRO A 206 8.60 -5.07 0.94
N VAL A 207 8.39 -4.10 1.84
CA VAL A 207 8.29 -2.67 1.55
C VAL A 207 9.53 -1.98 2.14
N ASP A 208 10.12 -1.05 1.39
CA ASP A 208 11.08 -0.06 1.89
C ASP A 208 10.32 1.26 2.13
N PRO A 209 9.88 1.54 3.36
CA PRO A 209 9.00 2.67 3.66
C PRO A 209 9.76 3.99 3.81
N GLU A 210 11.08 3.94 3.94
CA GLU A 210 11.87 5.05 4.44
C GLU A 210 11.92 6.16 3.38
N LEU A 211 11.35 7.32 3.72
CA LEU A 211 11.57 8.57 3.01
C LEU A 211 12.79 9.23 3.63
N THR A 212 13.89 9.25 2.90
CA THR A 212 15.14 9.89 3.31
C THR A 212 15.31 11.21 2.58
N LEU A 213 15.83 12.24 3.26
CA LEU A 213 16.14 13.52 2.63
C LEU A 213 17.40 14.15 3.20
N PHE A 214 18.10 14.91 2.36
CA PHE A 214 19.05 15.92 2.81
C PHE A 214 18.60 17.28 2.31
N ALA A 215 18.95 18.32 3.06
CA ALA A 215 18.66 19.69 2.70
C ALA A 215 19.87 20.59 2.93
N VAL A 216 19.92 21.68 2.19
CA VAL A 216 20.93 22.72 2.30
C VAL A 216 20.27 24.08 2.49
N GLN A 217 20.85 24.89 3.37
CA GLN A 217 20.40 26.24 3.67
C GLN A 217 21.59 27.19 3.77
N SER A 218 21.37 28.47 3.57
CA SER A 218 22.40 29.48 3.87
C SER A 218 22.76 29.47 5.38
N PRO A 219 23.90 30.08 5.78
CA PRO A 219 24.22 30.29 7.19
C PRO A 219 23.11 31.02 7.96
N ALA A 220 22.37 31.90 7.30
CA ALA A 220 21.22 32.61 7.86
C ALA A 220 19.92 31.79 7.93
N GLY A 221 19.93 30.52 7.53
CA GLY A 221 18.76 29.62 7.60
C GLY A 221 17.78 29.72 6.43
N ARG A 222 18.06 30.53 5.40
CA ARG A 222 17.26 30.53 4.16
C ARG A 222 17.45 29.20 3.40
N PRO A 223 16.39 28.44 3.08
CA PRO A 223 16.51 27.20 2.31
C PRO A 223 17.09 27.44 0.91
N LEU A 224 17.97 26.53 0.47
CA LEU A 224 18.58 26.56 -0.87
C LEU A 224 18.13 25.36 -1.71
N ALA A 225 18.16 24.16 -1.14
CA ALA A 225 17.71 22.96 -1.83
C ALA A 225 17.26 21.87 -0.85
N LEU A 226 16.38 21.00 -1.34
CA LEU A 226 15.96 19.78 -0.67
C LEU A 226 16.03 18.62 -1.68
N PHE A 227 16.73 17.56 -1.32
CA PHE A 227 16.82 16.33 -2.08
C PHE A 227 16.15 15.21 -1.28
N ALA A 228 14.97 14.79 -1.71
CA ALA A 228 14.27 13.65 -1.15
C ALA A 228 14.55 12.38 -1.96
N ASN A 229 14.40 11.23 -1.31
CA ASN A 229 14.48 9.91 -1.90
C ASN A 229 13.32 9.08 -1.38
N TYR A 230 12.54 8.49 -2.28
CA TYR A 230 11.35 7.75 -1.91
C TYR A 230 11.10 6.56 -2.83
N SER A 231 10.78 5.41 -2.24
CA SER A 231 10.58 4.16 -2.97
C SER A 231 9.14 4.04 -3.45
N GLN A 232 8.78 4.74 -4.54
CA GLN A 232 7.45 4.65 -5.14
C GLN A 232 7.44 4.97 -6.65
N HIS A 233 6.97 4.01 -7.45
CA HIS A 233 7.20 3.97 -8.90
C HIS A 233 6.68 5.17 -9.71
N TYR A 234 5.36 5.42 -9.72
CA TYR A 234 4.73 6.62 -10.27
C TYR A 234 3.29 6.69 -9.76
N PHE A 235 2.60 7.84 -9.76
CA PHE A 235 1.18 7.87 -9.40
C PHE A 235 0.30 7.54 -10.60
N GLY A 236 0.57 8.22 -11.71
CA GLY A 236 -0.15 8.10 -12.97
C GLY A 236 -0.80 9.42 -13.33
N SER A 237 -0.45 9.92 -14.51
CA SER A 237 -0.86 11.22 -15.02
C SER A 237 -1.29 11.13 -16.48
N GLY A 238 -1.78 12.25 -17.05
CA GLY A 238 -1.88 12.36 -18.50
C GLY A 238 -0.50 12.54 -19.14
N LEU A 239 -0.41 12.45 -20.46
CA LEU A 239 0.86 12.58 -21.17
C LEU A 239 1.48 13.97 -20.96
N LEU A 240 2.81 14.01 -20.91
CA LEU A 240 3.66 15.18 -20.72
C LEU A 240 3.44 15.86 -19.36
N SER A 241 3.75 15.11 -18.30
CA SER A 241 3.61 15.52 -16.90
C SER A 241 4.80 15.03 -16.07
N ALA A 242 5.19 15.83 -15.07
CA ALA A 242 6.19 15.43 -14.06
C ALA A 242 5.61 14.48 -13.00
N ASP A 243 4.35 14.07 -13.15
CA ASP A 243 3.64 13.16 -12.25
C ASP A 243 3.65 13.65 -10.79
N TYR A 244 3.54 12.75 -9.82
CA TYR A 244 3.55 13.11 -8.41
C TYR A 244 4.88 13.74 -7.95
N PHE A 245 5.98 13.50 -8.66
CA PHE A 245 7.30 14.06 -8.33
C PHE A 245 7.28 15.59 -8.44
N GLY A 246 6.77 16.12 -9.55
CA GLY A 246 6.60 17.57 -9.74
C GLY A 246 5.63 18.16 -8.72
N ALA A 247 4.53 17.46 -8.44
CA ALA A 247 3.56 17.89 -7.42
C ALA A 247 4.17 17.91 -6.02
N PHE A 248 4.96 16.91 -5.64
CA PHE A 248 5.71 16.85 -4.39
C PHE A 248 6.64 18.05 -4.25
N CYS A 249 7.42 18.39 -5.28
CA CYS A 249 8.32 19.53 -5.28
C CYS A 249 7.57 20.85 -5.04
N ARG A 250 6.42 21.04 -5.70
CA ARG A 250 5.55 22.20 -5.49
C ARG A 250 4.97 22.27 -4.09
N HIS A 251 4.53 21.13 -3.52
CA HIS A 251 4.04 21.06 -2.14
C HIS A 251 5.15 21.39 -1.13
N MET A 252 6.36 20.87 -1.30
CA MET A 252 7.50 21.20 -0.44
C MET A 252 7.87 22.68 -0.51
N ALA A 253 7.94 23.27 -1.70
CA ALA A 253 8.19 24.70 -1.84
C ALA A 253 7.13 25.53 -1.09
N ARG A 254 5.84 25.23 -1.28
CA ARG A 254 4.75 25.90 -0.55
C ARG A 254 4.86 25.74 0.96
N ASN A 255 5.15 24.53 1.44
CA ASN A 255 5.29 24.23 2.87
C ASN A 255 6.45 25.01 3.53
N LEU A 256 7.49 25.35 2.77
CA LEU A 256 8.65 26.12 3.22
C LEU A 256 8.54 27.63 2.90
N GLY A 257 7.37 28.10 2.44
CA GLY A 257 7.16 29.49 2.06
C GLY A 257 8.02 29.95 0.88
N GLN A 258 8.45 29.02 0.02
CA GLN A 258 9.29 29.29 -1.15
C GLN A 258 8.44 29.35 -2.44
N PRO A 259 8.85 30.13 -3.45
CA PRO A 259 8.19 30.13 -4.75
C PRO A 259 8.21 28.74 -5.40
N SER A 260 7.05 28.26 -5.86
CA SER A 260 6.90 26.90 -6.42
C SER A 260 7.20 26.78 -7.92
N GLY A 261 7.54 27.89 -8.59
CA GLY A 261 7.86 27.93 -10.03
C GLY A 261 9.34 27.66 -10.33
N GLU A 262 10.05 27.05 -9.38
CA GLU A 262 11.48 26.71 -9.41
C GLU A 262 12.43 27.92 -9.35
N GLY A 263 12.12 28.84 -8.43
CA GLY A 263 12.94 30.01 -8.07
C GLY A 263 14.28 29.64 -7.37
N PRO A 264 14.82 30.48 -6.47
CA PRO A 264 16.16 30.25 -5.89
C PRO A 264 16.24 29.03 -4.96
N PHE A 265 15.11 28.52 -4.48
CA PHE A 265 15.01 27.24 -3.75
C PHE A 265 14.60 26.12 -4.70
N VAL A 266 15.31 24.99 -4.66
CA VAL A 266 15.02 23.83 -5.52
C VAL A 266 14.71 22.61 -4.67
N ALA A 267 13.48 22.14 -4.73
CA ALA A 267 13.09 20.81 -4.23
C ALA A 267 13.21 19.78 -5.35
N MET A 268 13.74 18.61 -5.03
CA MET A 268 13.80 17.47 -5.95
C MET A 268 13.57 16.17 -5.18
N ILE A 269 13.13 15.15 -5.90
CA ILE A 269 12.88 13.81 -5.35
C ILE A 269 13.39 12.77 -6.35
N SER A 270 14.27 11.88 -5.89
CA SER A 270 14.75 10.75 -6.67
C SER A 270 14.00 9.47 -6.28
N GLN A 271 14.06 8.48 -7.16
CA GLN A 271 13.57 7.15 -6.84
C GLN A 271 14.48 6.42 -5.86
N GLY A 272 13.84 5.78 -4.88
CA GLY A 272 14.44 4.87 -3.92
C GLY A 272 14.65 3.48 -4.52
N THR A 273 13.91 2.50 -4.03
CA THR A 273 13.84 1.13 -4.55
C THR A 273 12.43 0.78 -4.98
N SER A 274 12.00 1.32 -6.12
CA SER A 274 10.60 1.30 -6.54
C SER A 274 10.23 0.15 -7.48
N GLY A 275 11.20 -0.69 -7.84
CA GLY A 275 11.05 -1.72 -8.86
C GLY A 275 9.87 -2.67 -8.61
N ASP A 276 9.56 -2.97 -7.34
CA ASP A 276 8.41 -3.77 -6.93
C ASP A 276 7.44 -3.03 -5.99
N LEU A 277 7.53 -1.69 -5.89
CA LEU A 277 6.66 -0.88 -5.02
C LEU A 277 5.74 0.08 -5.80
N MET A 278 4.60 0.45 -5.23
CA MET A 278 3.59 1.34 -5.84
C MET A 278 2.72 1.95 -4.74
N TRP A 279 1.93 2.99 -5.06
CA TRP A 279 1.03 3.61 -4.08
C TRP A 279 -0.24 2.78 -3.77
N MET A 280 -0.52 1.72 -4.53
CA MET A 280 -1.73 0.91 -4.40
C MET A 280 -1.52 -0.20 -3.39
N ASP A 281 -2.34 -0.20 -2.35
CA ASP A 281 -2.52 -1.35 -1.48
C ASP A 281 -3.52 -2.35 -2.08
N TYR A 282 -3.00 -3.37 -2.77
CA TYR A 282 -3.82 -4.41 -3.40
C TYR A 282 -4.44 -5.40 -2.41
N GLY A 283 -3.92 -5.48 -1.19
CA GLY A 283 -4.49 -6.31 -0.13
C GLY A 283 -5.70 -5.68 0.54
N ALA A 284 -5.96 -4.40 0.29
CA ALA A 284 -7.13 -3.68 0.75
C ALA A 284 -8.11 -3.32 -0.37
N ALA A 285 -9.33 -2.91 0.03
CA ALA A 285 -10.29 -2.32 -0.87
C ALA A 285 -9.74 -1.03 -1.49
N GLN A 286 -10.03 -0.80 -2.77
CA GLN A 286 -9.54 0.37 -3.49
C GLN A 286 -10.00 1.68 -2.83
N GLU A 287 -9.05 2.51 -2.42
CA GLU A 287 -9.30 3.89 -2.02
C GLU A 287 -9.16 4.83 -3.23
N ARG A 288 -10.08 5.79 -3.37
CA ARG A 288 -9.98 6.82 -4.41
C ARG A 288 -9.20 8.01 -3.86
N GLN A 289 -8.09 8.32 -4.50
CA GLN A 289 -7.28 9.49 -4.19
C GLN A 289 -6.80 10.15 -5.49
N THR A 290 -6.63 11.46 -5.47
CA THR A 290 -6.02 12.21 -6.58
C THR A 290 -4.50 12.28 -6.43
N MET A 291 -3.79 12.52 -7.53
CA MET A 291 -2.32 12.70 -7.51
C MET A 291 -1.89 13.83 -6.57
N ASP A 292 -2.62 14.95 -6.57
CA ASP A 292 -2.29 16.09 -5.72
C ASP A 292 -2.47 15.77 -4.23
N GLN A 293 -3.55 15.07 -3.84
CA GLN A 293 -3.76 14.59 -2.47
C GLN A 293 -2.66 13.61 -2.03
N TYR A 294 -2.29 12.68 -2.90
CA TYR A 294 -1.18 11.74 -2.62
C TYR A 294 0.13 12.50 -2.40
N SER A 295 0.49 13.38 -3.34
CA SER A 295 1.71 14.15 -3.30
C SER A 295 1.79 15.06 -2.07
N ALA A 296 0.65 15.66 -1.67
CA ALA A 296 0.56 16.47 -0.47
C ALA A 296 0.85 15.66 0.80
N ARG A 297 0.32 14.43 0.90
CA ARG A 297 0.56 13.55 2.05
C ARG A 297 2.02 13.11 2.13
N VAL A 298 2.62 12.68 1.02
CA VAL A 298 4.06 12.35 0.97
C VAL A 298 4.92 13.57 1.33
N ALA A 299 4.57 14.77 0.82
CA ALA A 299 5.25 16.01 1.19
C ALA A 299 5.11 16.37 2.68
N GLN A 300 4.02 15.96 3.35
CA GLN A 300 3.89 16.13 4.80
C GLN A 300 4.83 15.20 5.57
N TYR A 301 5.07 13.96 5.11
CA TYR A 301 6.10 13.09 5.69
C TYR A 301 7.50 13.71 5.52
N ALA A 302 7.82 14.16 4.31
CA ALA A 302 9.09 14.85 4.05
C ALA A 302 9.25 16.12 4.92
N LEU A 303 8.19 16.91 5.11
CA LEU A 303 8.23 18.09 5.98
C LEU A 303 8.48 17.73 7.45
N ARG A 304 7.92 16.61 7.93
CA ARG A 304 8.22 16.11 9.29
C ARG A 304 9.69 15.74 9.43
N ALA A 305 10.23 14.95 8.50
CA ALA A 305 11.67 14.64 8.50
C ALA A 305 12.54 15.90 8.39
N TYR A 306 12.17 16.85 7.52
CA TYR A 306 12.88 18.13 7.36
C TYR A 306 13.01 18.92 8.67
N ARG A 307 11.98 18.89 9.53
CA ARG A 307 11.99 19.58 10.82
C ARG A 307 12.95 18.96 11.84
N GLU A 308 13.28 17.68 11.67
CA GLU A 308 14.20 16.94 12.54
C GLU A 308 15.67 17.05 12.08
N ILE A 309 15.95 17.77 10.99
CA ILE A 309 17.31 17.92 10.47
C ILE A 309 18.20 18.59 11.52
N ARG A 310 19.31 17.92 11.83
CA ARG A 310 20.45 18.51 12.51
C ARG A 310 21.37 19.17 11.48
N TRP A 311 21.60 20.47 11.64
CA TRP A 311 22.37 21.27 10.70
C TRP A 311 23.86 21.28 11.06
N HIS A 312 24.69 21.12 10.04
CA HIS A 312 26.14 21.13 10.13
C HIS A 312 26.72 22.24 9.25
N ASP A 313 27.68 22.99 9.79
CA ASP A 313 28.39 24.04 9.06
C ASP A 313 29.44 23.47 8.09
N HIS A 314 29.89 22.24 8.33
CA HIS A 314 30.81 21.52 7.46
C HIS A 314 30.67 20.00 7.64
N LEU A 315 30.81 19.26 6.54
CA LEU A 315 30.90 17.79 6.53
C LEU A 315 31.83 17.33 5.41
N PRO A 316 32.60 16.26 5.62
CA PRO A 316 33.43 15.69 4.56
C PRO A 316 32.55 15.04 3.48
N LEU A 317 32.94 15.24 2.23
CA LEU A 317 32.32 14.66 1.05
C LEU A 317 33.21 13.58 0.45
N GLY A 318 32.59 12.54 -0.11
CA GLY A 318 33.31 11.49 -0.80
C GLY A 318 32.44 10.86 -1.88
N MET A 319 33.07 10.45 -2.97
CA MET A 319 32.36 9.79 -4.08
C MET A 319 33.32 8.88 -4.82
N ILE A 320 32.90 7.63 -5.05
CA ILE A 320 33.62 6.65 -5.85
C ILE A 320 32.69 6.12 -6.92
N GLU A 321 33.15 6.12 -8.16
CA GLU A 321 32.50 5.44 -9.27
C GLU A 321 33.17 4.08 -9.49
N ARG A 322 32.36 3.04 -9.66
CA ARG A 322 32.80 1.71 -10.05
C ARG A 322 32.07 1.30 -11.30
N LYS A 323 32.80 0.76 -12.27
CA LYS A 323 32.24 0.15 -13.46
C LYS A 323 32.20 -1.36 -13.29
N ILE A 324 31.07 -1.97 -13.65
CA ILE A 324 30.97 -3.42 -13.75
C ILE A 324 30.40 -3.77 -15.12
N VAL A 325 30.82 -4.91 -15.66
CA VAL A 325 30.29 -5.45 -16.91
C VAL A 325 29.56 -6.74 -16.57
N LEU A 326 28.30 -6.81 -16.98
CA LEU A 326 27.37 -7.92 -16.76
C LEU A 326 26.90 -8.46 -18.10
N ASP A 327 26.64 -9.77 -18.14
CA ASP A 327 26.08 -10.41 -19.33
C ASP A 327 24.56 -10.21 -19.39
N TRP A 328 24.03 -10.14 -20.62
CA TRP A 328 22.59 -10.20 -20.85
C TRP A 328 22.13 -11.65 -20.97
N ARG A 329 20.92 -11.95 -20.49
CA ARG A 329 20.25 -13.24 -20.67
C ARG A 329 19.77 -13.37 -22.11
N ARG A 330 20.67 -13.83 -22.97
CA ARG A 330 20.43 -14.01 -24.40
C ARG A 330 19.42 -15.14 -24.65
N PRO A 331 18.56 -15.02 -25.68
CA PRO A 331 17.68 -16.10 -26.09
C PRO A 331 18.48 -17.28 -26.65
N ASP A 332 17.99 -18.50 -26.41
CA ASP A 332 18.46 -19.69 -27.11
C ASP A 332 17.99 -19.71 -28.59
N GLU A 333 18.50 -20.67 -29.39
CA GLU A 333 18.17 -20.79 -30.81
C GLU A 333 16.66 -20.91 -31.05
N ARG A 334 15.98 -21.73 -30.24
CA ARG A 334 14.53 -21.92 -30.32
C ARG A 334 13.77 -20.61 -30.08
N ARG A 335 14.19 -19.81 -29.10
CA ARG A 335 13.58 -18.51 -28.80
C ARG A 335 13.85 -17.51 -29.91
N LEU A 336 15.03 -17.55 -30.55
CA LEU A 336 15.37 -16.72 -31.69
C LEU A 336 14.52 -17.05 -32.93
N GLU A 337 14.34 -18.33 -33.23
CA GLU A 337 13.46 -18.77 -34.33
C GLU A 337 12.02 -18.31 -34.11
N TRP A 338 11.49 -18.49 -32.90
CA TRP A 338 10.17 -17.98 -32.51
C TRP A 338 10.08 -16.46 -32.70
N ALA A 339 11.11 -15.73 -32.28
CA ALA A 339 11.15 -14.27 -32.40
C ALA A 339 11.16 -13.83 -33.86
N ARG A 340 12.05 -14.40 -34.70
CA ARG A 340 12.16 -14.09 -36.14
C ARG A 340 10.85 -14.35 -36.87
N ALA A 341 10.26 -15.53 -36.72
CA ALA A 341 9.00 -15.88 -37.36
C ALA A 341 7.86 -14.92 -36.98
N ARG A 342 7.91 -14.33 -35.78
CA ARG A 342 6.92 -13.36 -35.31
C ARG A 342 7.19 -11.96 -35.85
N LEU A 343 8.45 -11.53 -35.89
CA LEU A 343 8.87 -10.24 -36.46
C LEU A 343 8.65 -10.18 -37.97
N ASP A 344 8.88 -11.28 -38.70
CA ASP A 344 8.63 -11.37 -40.15
C ASP A 344 7.16 -11.08 -40.49
N ARG A 345 6.23 -11.50 -39.63
CA ARG A 345 4.78 -11.21 -39.79
C ARG A 345 4.43 -9.75 -39.56
N LEU A 346 5.26 -9.00 -38.83
CA LEU A 346 5.04 -7.56 -38.63
C LEU A 346 5.46 -6.73 -39.84
N GLN A 347 6.35 -7.26 -40.70
CA GLN A 347 6.84 -6.56 -41.90
C GLN A 347 7.33 -5.12 -41.61
N GLY A 348 8.02 -4.94 -40.48
CA GLY A 348 8.53 -3.62 -40.04
C GLY A 348 7.50 -2.73 -39.34
N ALA A 349 6.25 -3.17 -39.16
CA ALA A 349 5.28 -2.46 -38.33
C ALA A 349 5.64 -2.49 -36.84
N LEU A 350 5.12 -1.52 -36.09
CA LEU A 350 5.28 -1.48 -34.62
C LEU A 350 4.60 -2.68 -33.95
N PRO A 351 5.16 -3.20 -32.85
CA PRO A 351 4.60 -4.33 -32.13
C PRO A 351 3.22 -3.99 -31.54
N ARG A 352 2.27 -4.93 -31.63
CA ARG A 352 0.86 -4.72 -31.23
C ARG A 352 0.44 -5.57 -30.04
N SER A 353 1.19 -6.62 -29.73
CA SER A 353 0.95 -7.53 -28.61
C SER A 353 2.20 -7.68 -27.74
N ARG A 354 2.02 -8.20 -26.53
CA ARG A 354 3.15 -8.52 -25.64
C ARG A 354 4.13 -9.47 -26.31
N GLN A 355 3.63 -10.49 -27.00
CA GLN A 355 4.49 -11.45 -27.69
C GLN A 355 5.30 -10.81 -28.82
N ASP A 356 4.75 -9.82 -29.53
CA ASP A 356 5.49 -9.07 -30.55
C ASP A 356 6.63 -8.25 -29.92
N ILE A 357 6.35 -7.60 -28.80
CA ILE A 357 7.34 -6.86 -28.03
C ILE A 357 8.46 -7.80 -27.59
N TYR A 358 8.14 -8.93 -26.98
CA TYR A 358 9.15 -9.86 -26.49
C TYR A 358 9.91 -10.61 -27.60
N ALA A 359 9.34 -10.72 -28.81
CA ALA A 359 10.09 -11.15 -29.99
C ALA A 359 11.13 -10.10 -30.41
N MET A 360 10.75 -8.82 -30.43
CA MET A 360 11.68 -7.71 -30.70
C MET A 360 12.78 -7.65 -29.63
N GLU A 361 12.42 -7.74 -28.35
CA GLU A 361 13.38 -7.74 -27.26
C GLU A 361 14.38 -8.90 -27.37
N ALA A 362 13.93 -10.11 -27.72
CA ALA A 362 14.83 -11.25 -27.94
C ALA A 362 15.89 -10.96 -29.03
N SER A 363 15.50 -10.32 -30.15
CA SER A 363 16.45 -9.90 -31.18
C SER A 363 17.47 -8.90 -30.65
N ILE A 364 17.02 -7.89 -29.89
CA ILE A 364 17.90 -6.87 -29.31
C ILE A 364 18.91 -7.49 -28.33
N LEU A 365 18.45 -8.43 -27.49
CA LEU A 365 19.32 -9.12 -26.53
C LEU A 365 20.34 -10.01 -27.24
N HIS A 366 19.98 -10.58 -28.39
CA HIS A 366 20.90 -11.40 -29.17
C HIS A 366 22.08 -10.59 -29.67
N ASP A 367 21.83 -9.37 -30.13
CA ASP A 367 22.83 -8.47 -30.72
C ASP A 367 23.66 -7.75 -29.64
N SER A 368 23.19 -7.74 -28.39
CA SER A 368 23.84 -7.07 -27.25
C SER A 368 24.35 -8.08 -26.22
N PRO A 369 25.63 -8.44 -26.22
CA PRO A 369 26.13 -9.49 -25.33
C PRO A 369 26.27 -9.05 -23.86
N LYS A 370 26.51 -7.75 -23.62
CA LYS A 370 26.89 -7.22 -22.30
C LYS A 370 26.33 -5.82 -22.05
N ALA A 371 26.13 -5.47 -20.78
CA ALA A 371 25.92 -4.10 -20.29
C ALA A 371 27.07 -3.67 -19.39
N GLU A 372 27.54 -2.44 -19.56
CA GLU A 372 28.45 -1.79 -18.61
C GLU A 372 27.65 -0.82 -17.73
N LEU A 373 27.62 -1.12 -16.42
CA LEU A 373 26.92 -0.33 -15.42
C LEU A 373 27.90 0.61 -14.71
N LYS A 374 27.46 1.85 -14.44
CA LYS A 374 28.15 2.80 -13.56
C LYS A 374 27.46 2.84 -12.21
N LEU A 375 28.15 2.33 -11.20
CA LEU A 375 27.72 2.33 -9.81
C LEU A 375 28.46 3.44 -9.07
N GLN A 376 27.80 4.13 -8.15
CA GLN A 376 28.47 5.13 -7.31
C GLN A 376 28.17 4.89 -5.84
N ALA A 377 29.21 5.02 -5.01
CA ALA A 377 29.12 5.08 -3.56
C ALA A 377 29.51 6.49 -3.13
N ILE A 378 28.61 7.16 -2.44
CA ILE A 378 28.75 8.58 -2.06
C ILE A 378 28.63 8.69 -0.54
N ARG A 379 29.41 9.60 0.04
CA ARG A 379 29.43 9.95 1.45
C ARG A 379 29.18 11.44 1.61
N ILE A 380 28.27 11.78 2.52
CA ILE A 380 28.08 13.14 3.04
C ILE A 380 28.15 13.04 4.57
N GLY A 381 29.33 13.27 5.15
CA GLY A 381 29.52 13.10 6.60
C GLY A 381 29.22 11.67 7.07
N GLY A 382 28.13 11.51 7.83
CA GLY A 382 27.61 10.23 8.33
C GLY A 382 26.57 9.56 7.43
N LEU A 383 26.24 10.17 6.29
CA LEU A 383 25.26 9.67 5.34
C LEU A 383 25.90 8.93 4.18
N GLY A 384 25.45 7.70 3.91
CA GLY A 384 25.84 6.92 2.73
C GLY A 384 24.80 6.98 1.62
N ILE A 385 25.23 6.95 0.37
CA ILE A 385 24.33 6.85 -0.79
C ILE A 385 24.90 5.81 -1.75
N ALA A 386 24.08 4.85 -2.16
CA ALA A 386 24.37 3.91 -3.23
C ALA A 386 23.52 4.27 -4.46
N THR A 387 24.15 4.37 -5.64
CA THR A 387 23.44 4.70 -6.88
C THR A 387 23.48 3.52 -7.87
N LEU A 388 22.34 3.17 -8.42
CA LEU A 388 22.16 2.00 -9.29
C LEU A 388 21.49 2.42 -10.61
N PRO A 389 21.99 2.01 -11.77
CA PRO A 389 21.38 2.32 -13.07
C PRO A 389 20.22 1.36 -13.38
N ASN A 390 19.41 0.97 -12.40
CA ASN A 390 18.41 -0.10 -12.52
C ASN A 390 17.07 0.31 -11.92
N GLU A 391 16.03 -0.50 -12.10
CA GLU A 391 14.80 -0.46 -11.31
C GLU A 391 14.93 -1.51 -10.18
N VAL A 392 15.00 -1.06 -8.93
CA VAL A 392 15.55 -1.85 -7.82
C VAL A 392 14.44 -2.35 -6.91
N TYR A 393 14.51 -3.62 -6.54
CA TYR A 393 13.57 -4.22 -5.58
C TYR A 393 13.81 -3.69 -4.17
N ALA A 394 12.75 -3.56 -3.39
CA ALA A 394 12.81 -3.09 -2.01
C ALA A 394 13.80 -3.89 -1.14
N ILE A 395 13.81 -5.22 -1.26
CA ILE A 395 14.71 -6.09 -0.49
C ILE A 395 16.20 -5.84 -0.80
N THR A 396 16.53 -5.46 -2.03
CA THR A 396 17.91 -5.09 -2.41
C THR A 396 18.32 -3.77 -1.75
N GLY A 397 17.42 -2.79 -1.69
CA GLY A 397 17.64 -1.55 -0.96
C GLY A 397 17.83 -1.77 0.53
N LEU A 398 16.98 -2.59 1.14
CA LEU A 398 17.07 -2.97 2.55
C LEU A 398 18.39 -3.72 2.86
N LYS A 399 18.87 -4.55 1.94
CA LYS A 399 20.18 -5.22 2.04
C LYS A 399 21.34 -4.21 2.08
N LEU A 400 21.33 -3.20 1.20
CA LEU A 400 22.32 -2.12 1.21
C LEU A 400 22.27 -1.31 2.51
N LYS A 401 21.08 -0.97 2.99
CA LYS A 401 20.89 -0.24 4.27
C LYS A 401 21.41 -1.04 5.46
N ALA A 402 21.06 -2.33 5.55
CA ALA A 402 21.45 -3.20 6.65
C ALA A 402 22.97 -3.41 6.74
N LEU A 403 23.64 -3.52 5.58
CA LEU A 403 25.07 -3.77 5.51
C LEU A 403 25.91 -2.50 5.43
N SER A 404 25.32 -1.33 5.17
CA SER A 404 26.01 -0.05 5.05
C SER A 404 26.98 0.19 6.24
N PRO A 405 28.23 0.64 5.99
CA PRO A 405 29.16 1.03 7.05
C PRO A 405 28.71 2.30 7.82
N LEU A 406 27.66 2.97 7.34
CA LEU A 406 27.10 4.20 7.90
C LEU A 406 25.71 3.95 8.50
N GLU A 407 25.30 4.80 9.45
CA GLU A 407 24.00 4.68 10.13
C GLU A 407 22.83 5.02 9.22
N SER A 408 22.93 6.13 8.49
CA SER A 408 21.92 6.56 7.51
C SER A 408 22.34 6.18 6.09
N HIS A 409 21.38 5.79 5.25
CA HIS A 409 21.68 5.30 3.91
C HIS A 409 20.57 5.61 2.89
N PHE A 410 20.93 6.13 1.72
CA PHE A 410 20.08 6.33 0.55
C PHE A 410 20.34 5.27 -0.50
N ASN A 411 19.28 4.85 -1.19
CA ASN A 411 19.39 4.13 -2.46
C ASN A 411 18.84 5.03 -3.56
N ILE A 412 19.61 5.31 -4.60
CA ILE A 412 19.13 6.08 -5.76
C ILE A 412 19.16 5.17 -6.98
N GLU A 413 17.98 4.71 -7.39
CA GLU A 413 17.83 3.92 -8.61
C GLU A 413 17.76 4.81 -9.86
N LEU A 414 17.80 4.19 -11.04
CA LEU A 414 17.84 4.87 -12.35
C LEU A 414 18.89 6.00 -12.42
N ALA A 415 20.01 5.79 -11.75
CA ALA A 415 21.12 6.74 -11.66
C ALA A 415 22.25 6.32 -12.60
N ASN A 416 22.69 7.25 -13.45
CA ASN A 416 23.75 7.08 -14.45
C ASN A 416 23.49 5.99 -15.50
N GLY A 417 22.24 5.55 -15.64
CA GLY A 417 21.80 4.60 -16.65
C GLY A 417 20.41 4.04 -16.35
N ALA A 418 19.95 3.12 -17.19
CA ALA A 418 18.63 2.49 -17.10
C ALA A 418 18.67 1.05 -17.66
N GLU A 419 19.41 0.18 -17.00
CA GLU A 419 19.66 -1.23 -17.34
C GLU A 419 18.57 -2.18 -16.80
N GLY A 420 17.33 -1.69 -16.68
CA GLY A 420 16.15 -2.47 -16.29
C GLY A 420 16.12 -2.94 -14.83
N TYR A 421 15.16 -3.81 -14.51
CA TYR A 421 14.97 -4.45 -13.23
C TYR A 421 16.15 -5.35 -12.85
N ILE A 422 16.47 -5.34 -11.55
CA ILE A 422 17.41 -6.29 -10.93
C ILE A 422 16.72 -7.13 -9.84
N PRO A 423 15.93 -8.16 -10.21
CA PRO A 423 15.35 -9.05 -9.24
C PRO A 423 16.45 -9.80 -8.46
N PRO A 424 16.27 -10.00 -7.14
CA PRO A 424 17.01 -11.02 -6.39
C PRO A 424 16.89 -12.41 -7.05
N GLU A 425 17.89 -13.27 -6.87
CA GLU A 425 17.97 -14.57 -7.55
C GLU A 425 16.71 -15.43 -7.38
N GLU A 426 16.16 -15.49 -6.16
CA GLU A 426 14.97 -16.26 -5.84
C GLU A 426 13.73 -15.79 -6.62
N GLN A 427 13.68 -14.51 -7.01
CA GLN A 427 12.53 -13.92 -7.70
C GLN A 427 12.40 -14.39 -9.15
N PHE A 428 13.50 -14.81 -9.80
CA PHE A 428 13.47 -15.33 -11.16
C PHE A 428 12.62 -16.60 -11.27
N SER A 429 12.70 -17.49 -10.27
CA SER A 429 11.93 -18.73 -10.24
C SER A 429 10.42 -18.48 -10.14
N LEU A 430 10.02 -17.35 -9.54
CA LEU A 430 8.63 -16.93 -9.41
C LEU A 430 8.06 -16.33 -10.72
N GLY A 431 8.91 -15.98 -11.68
CA GLY A 431 8.50 -15.44 -12.98
C GLY A 431 7.92 -14.02 -12.90
N GLY A 432 7.05 -13.68 -13.85
CA GLY A 432 6.42 -12.35 -13.93
C GLY A 432 7.26 -11.30 -14.66
N TYR A 433 6.63 -10.17 -14.96
CA TYR A 433 7.13 -9.13 -15.88
C TYR A 433 8.56 -8.70 -15.62
N THR A 434 8.91 -8.45 -14.36
CA THR A 434 10.22 -7.98 -13.91
C THR A 434 11.34 -9.01 -14.05
N THR A 435 11.03 -10.24 -14.49
CA THR A 435 12.01 -11.34 -14.66
C THR A 435 12.12 -11.82 -16.10
N TRP A 436 11.27 -11.36 -17.02
CA TRP A 436 11.27 -11.80 -18.41
C TRP A 436 12.42 -11.13 -19.17
N PRO A 437 13.30 -11.90 -19.86
CA PRO A 437 14.41 -11.31 -20.60
C PRO A 437 13.92 -10.29 -21.63
N ALA A 438 14.28 -9.03 -21.40
CA ALA A 438 14.07 -7.85 -22.24
C ALA A 438 15.01 -6.74 -21.77
N ARG A 439 15.12 -5.62 -22.50
CA ARG A 439 15.86 -4.43 -21.99
C ARG A 439 15.41 -3.96 -20.61
N THR A 440 14.16 -4.21 -20.26
CA THR A 440 13.61 -3.90 -18.95
C THR A 440 14.02 -4.88 -17.85
N ALA A 441 14.57 -6.06 -18.13
CA ALA A 441 14.96 -7.04 -17.11
C ALA A 441 15.99 -8.04 -17.68
N GLY A 442 17.00 -7.52 -18.39
CA GLY A 442 17.81 -8.31 -19.32
C GLY A 442 19.04 -8.94 -18.69
N LEU A 443 19.53 -8.39 -17.58
CA LEU A 443 20.80 -8.79 -16.97
C LEU A 443 20.76 -10.24 -16.43
N GLU A 444 21.95 -10.83 -16.28
CA GLU A 444 22.15 -12.19 -15.73
C GLU A 444 21.58 -12.35 -14.31
N VAL A 445 21.27 -13.59 -13.91
CA VAL A 445 20.57 -13.88 -12.64
C VAL A 445 21.34 -13.37 -11.42
N SER A 446 22.67 -13.44 -11.43
CA SER A 446 23.54 -13.01 -10.33
C SER A 446 23.77 -11.50 -10.24
N SER A 447 23.14 -10.70 -11.11
CA SER A 447 23.40 -9.26 -11.24
C SER A 447 23.17 -8.49 -9.95
N GLU A 448 22.07 -8.76 -9.25
CA GLU A 448 21.75 -8.09 -7.97
C GLU A 448 22.87 -8.26 -6.95
N THR A 449 23.36 -9.49 -6.78
CA THR A 449 24.40 -9.80 -5.81
C THR A 449 25.74 -9.16 -6.18
N ARG A 450 26.10 -9.16 -7.47
CA ARG A 450 27.33 -8.51 -7.97
C ARG A 450 27.26 -6.98 -7.79
N ILE A 451 26.10 -6.38 -8.03
CA ILE A 451 25.88 -4.93 -7.86
C ILE A 451 25.98 -4.54 -6.39
N VAL A 452 25.27 -5.26 -5.51
CA VAL A 452 25.28 -5.00 -4.07
C VAL A 452 26.70 -5.12 -3.51
N ASP A 453 27.47 -6.16 -3.85
CA ASP A 453 28.83 -6.30 -3.36
C ASP A 453 29.74 -5.15 -3.85
N SER A 454 29.62 -4.76 -5.13
CA SER A 454 30.40 -3.65 -5.68
C SER A 454 30.09 -2.32 -4.98
N LEU A 455 28.82 -2.05 -4.69
CA LEU A 455 28.39 -0.84 -3.97
C LEU A 455 28.86 -0.84 -2.52
N LEU A 456 28.74 -1.96 -1.81
CA LEU A 456 29.24 -2.08 -0.44
C LEU A 456 30.76 -1.89 -0.38
N ARG A 457 31.52 -2.46 -1.33
CA ARG A 457 32.97 -2.19 -1.45
C ARG A 457 33.26 -0.71 -1.72
N GLY A 458 32.46 -0.07 -2.56
CA GLY A 458 32.55 1.37 -2.80
C GLY A 458 32.31 2.19 -1.53
N LEU A 459 31.32 1.79 -0.71
CA LEU A 459 31.00 2.44 0.56
C LEU A 459 32.11 2.24 1.59
N GLU A 460 32.68 1.04 1.67
CA GLU A 460 33.84 0.76 2.52
C GLU A 460 35.04 1.63 2.12
N GLN A 461 35.30 1.72 0.82
CA GLN A 461 36.40 2.51 0.28
C GLN A 461 36.21 4.03 0.52
N VAL A 462 35.00 4.56 0.33
CA VAL A 462 34.74 6.01 0.48
C VAL A 462 34.67 6.45 1.95
N THR A 463 34.39 5.51 2.86
CA THR A 463 34.26 5.79 4.30
C THR A 463 35.50 5.40 5.10
N GLY A 464 36.32 4.47 4.59
CA GLY A 464 37.40 3.83 5.35
C GLY A 464 36.91 2.89 6.46
N LYS A 465 35.63 2.50 6.44
CA LYS A 465 34.99 1.65 7.47
C LYS A 465 34.52 0.35 6.85
N ALA A 466 34.64 -0.75 7.58
CA ALA A 466 34.06 -2.04 7.18
C ALA A 466 32.53 -1.96 7.18
N ARG A 467 31.89 -2.69 6.25
CA ARG A 467 30.43 -2.89 6.25
C ARG A 467 29.97 -3.55 7.55
N LYS A 468 28.73 -3.30 7.95
CA LYS A 468 28.14 -3.98 9.12
C LYS A 468 27.99 -5.47 8.83
N THR A 469 28.18 -6.31 9.84
CA THR A 469 27.79 -7.72 9.76
C THR A 469 26.28 -7.80 9.67
N GLU A 470 25.76 -8.70 8.84
CA GLU A 470 24.33 -9.00 8.86
C GLU A 470 23.99 -9.63 10.21
N VAL A 471 23.26 -8.89 11.04
CA VAL A 471 22.82 -9.38 12.34
C VAL A 471 21.35 -9.73 12.22
N LEU A 472 21.05 -11.01 12.45
CA LEU A 472 19.69 -11.56 12.44
C LEU A 472 18.83 -10.89 13.53
N SER A 473 17.52 -10.82 13.32
CA SER A 473 16.59 -10.43 14.38
C SER A 473 16.74 -11.45 15.50
N SER A 474 17.33 -11.03 16.61
CA SER A 474 17.50 -11.93 17.71
C SER A 474 16.14 -12.20 18.34
N SER A 475 15.64 -13.43 18.17
CA SER A 475 14.25 -13.74 18.51
C SER A 475 13.99 -13.90 20.02
N ALA A 476 12.71 -14.02 20.38
CA ALA A 476 12.24 -14.41 21.72
C ALA A 476 12.61 -15.85 22.14
N TYR A 477 13.25 -16.62 21.26
CA TYR A 477 13.67 -18.01 21.47
C TYR A 477 15.16 -18.13 21.82
N ARG A 478 15.62 -17.29 22.77
CA ARG A 478 17.01 -17.27 23.30
C ARG A 478 17.18 -18.10 24.59
N GLU A 479 16.20 -18.92 24.95
CA GLU A 479 16.30 -19.78 26.14
C GLU A 479 17.48 -20.75 25.98
N THR A 480 18.24 -20.96 27.06
CA THR A 480 19.51 -21.72 27.03
C THR A 480 19.35 -23.18 26.63
N ASP A 481 18.14 -23.70 26.65
CA ASP A 481 17.80 -25.08 26.32
C ASP A 481 17.14 -25.26 24.95
N VAL A 482 16.99 -24.19 24.15
CA VAL A 482 16.59 -24.30 22.73
C VAL A 482 17.74 -24.96 21.96
N ARG A 483 17.46 -26.10 21.34
CA ARG A 483 18.46 -26.86 20.58
C ARG A 483 18.76 -26.22 19.23
N ALA A 484 17.73 -25.75 18.54
CA ALA A 484 17.84 -25.11 17.24
C ALA A 484 16.72 -24.08 17.02
N HIS A 485 17.06 -22.96 16.37
CA HIS A 485 16.12 -21.91 16.03
C HIS A 485 16.49 -21.27 14.68
N TRP A 486 15.49 -21.12 13.81
CA TRP A 486 15.60 -20.41 12.53
C TRP A 486 14.54 -19.29 12.48
N PRO A 487 14.96 -18.01 12.55
CA PRO A 487 14.02 -16.88 12.49
C PRO A 487 13.38 -16.68 11.11
N LEU A 488 14.01 -17.18 10.03
CA LEU A 488 13.53 -17.01 8.64
C LEU A 488 13.49 -15.55 8.14
N ASP A 489 14.37 -14.72 8.68
CA ASP A 489 14.57 -13.30 8.38
C ASP A 489 15.69 -13.04 7.36
N ASP A 490 16.09 -14.04 6.57
CA ASP A 490 17.20 -13.89 5.62
C ASP A 490 16.87 -12.93 4.47
N LEU A 491 17.81 -12.04 4.14
CA LEU A 491 17.73 -11.10 2.99
C LEU A 491 18.02 -11.75 1.62
N GLY A 492 18.32 -13.05 1.58
CA GLY A 492 18.64 -13.79 0.35
C GLY A 492 19.34 -15.13 0.61
N GLY A 493 19.86 -15.74 -0.44
CA GLY A 493 20.66 -16.97 -0.39
C GLY A 493 19.87 -18.27 -0.50
N GLN A 494 20.59 -19.40 -0.45
CA GLN A 494 20.02 -20.75 -0.65
C GLN A 494 19.63 -21.47 0.65
N ASN A 495 19.97 -20.88 1.80
CA ASN A 495 19.74 -21.49 3.11
C ASN A 495 18.90 -20.55 3.98
N ALA A 496 18.28 -21.12 5.02
CA ALA A 496 17.76 -20.36 6.15
C ALA A 496 18.74 -20.49 7.32
N ARG A 497 19.24 -19.35 7.82
CA ARG A 497 20.34 -19.35 8.79
C ARG A 497 19.87 -19.63 10.22
N PRO A 498 20.70 -20.28 11.04
CA PRO A 498 20.51 -20.36 12.49
C PRO A 498 20.43 -18.97 13.13
N ASN A 499 19.66 -18.84 14.21
CA ASN A 499 19.64 -17.63 15.03
C ASN A 499 21.04 -17.31 15.59
N GLU A 500 21.32 -16.02 15.78
CA GLU A 500 22.59 -15.56 16.31
C GLU A 500 22.88 -16.17 17.70
N GLY A 501 24.07 -16.73 17.86
CA GLY A 501 24.52 -17.35 19.11
C GLY A 501 24.19 -18.85 19.26
N LEU A 502 23.41 -19.44 18.36
CA LEU A 502 23.18 -20.89 18.34
C LEU A 502 24.08 -21.59 17.32
N ASN A 503 24.62 -22.75 17.71
CA ASN A 503 25.48 -23.57 16.86
C ASN A 503 24.74 -24.83 16.38
N HIS A 504 24.05 -24.72 15.24
CA HIS A 504 23.43 -25.84 14.53
C HIS A 504 23.45 -25.60 13.01
N PRO A 505 23.20 -26.63 12.19
CA PRO A 505 23.17 -26.46 10.72
C PRO A 505 22.09 -25.48 10.25
N ALA A 506 22.36 -24.78 9.15
CA ALA A 506 21.35 -24.04 8.40
C ALA A 506 20.36 -25.01 7.72
N MET A 507 19.13 -24.57 7.44
CA MET A 507 18.21 -25.35 6.61
C MET A 507 18.46 -25.05 5.13
N ARG A 508 18.44 -26.09 4.28
CA ARG A 508 18.44 -25.91 2.83
C ARG A 508 17.04 -25.48 2.37
N VAL A 509 16.97 -24.48 1.51
CA VAL A 509 15.70 -24.04 0.91
C VAL A 509 15.56 -24.66 -0.48
N HIS A 510 14.45 -25.35 -0.70
CA HIS A 510 14.11 -26.01 -1.95
C HIS A 510 12.88 -25.37 -2.58
N GLY A 511 12.77 -25.46 -3.91
CA GLY A 511 11.65 -24.92 -4.67
C GLY A 511 11.64 -23.40 -4.70
N LYS A 512 10.45 -22.78 -4.81
CA LYS A 512 10.31 -21.33 -4.98
C LYS A 512 9.87 -20.70 -3.67
N VAL A 513 10.51 -19.60 -3.29
CA VAL A 513 10.21 -18.84 -2.08
C VAL A 513 10.29 -17.35 -2.35
N ALA A 514 9.60 -16.57 -1.54
CA ALA A 514 9.85 -15.14 -1.37
C ALA A 514 10.33 -14.88 0.06
N ARG A 515 11.25 -13.93 0.22
CA ARG A 515 12.00 -13.70 1.46
C ARG A 515 11.72 -12.34 2.08
N TYR A 516 12.06 -12.23 3.37
CA TYR A 516 12.03 -10.98 4.14
C TYR A 516 10.66 -10.30 4.23
N LEU A 517 9.58 -11.08 4.13
CA LEU A 517 8.22 -10.56 4.22
C LEU A 517 7.81 -10.31 5.68
N PRO A 518 6.76 -9.50 5.95
CA PRO A 518 6.25 -9.33 7.30
C PRO A 518 5.90 -10.66 7.96
N GLY A 519 6.47 -10.86 9.14
CA GLY A 519 6.38 -12.04 10.00
C GLY A 519 5.36 -11.89 11.13
N VAL A 520 5.44 -12.79 12.09
CA VAL A 520 4.54 -12.89 13.24
C VAL A 520 4.52 -11.58 14.03
N GLY A 521 3.32 -11.13 14.37
CA GLY A 521 3.10 -9.92 15.19
C GLY A 521 3.34 -8.59 14.47
N SER A 522 3.68 -8.59 13.17
CA SER A 522 4.03 -7.35 12.46
C SER A 522 2.92 -6.76 11.58
N GLY A 523 1.75 -7.40 11.53
CA GLY A 523 0.74 -7.13 10.49
C GLY A 523 1.16 -7.65 9.11
N SER A 524 0.22 -7.79 8.19
CA SER A 524 0.54 -8.22 6.81
C SER A 524 1.04 -7.09 5.91
N GLY A 525 0.79 -5.84 6.30
CA GLY A 525 1.00 -4.63 5.51
C GLY A 525 -0.17 -4.27 4.59
N CYS A 526 -1.28 -5.01 4.66
CA CYS A 526 -2.44 -4.84 3.79
C CYS A 526 -3.63 -4.22 4.54
N GLY A 527 -3.94 -2.97 4.25
CA GLY A 527 -5.02 -2.21 4.87
C GLY A 527 -4.66 -1.68 6.26
N LYS A 528 -5.48 -0.75 6.76
CA LYS A 528 -5.21 -0.03 8.02
C LYS A 528 -5.20 -0.94 9.26
N GLU A 529 -5.96 -2.04 9.22
CA GLU A 529 -6.06 -2.99 10.34
C GLU A 529 -4.85 -3.92 10.44
N GLN A 530 -4.11 -4.10 9.34
CA GLN A 530 -2.91 -4.94 9.26
C GLN A 530 -1.68 -4.11 8.88
N ALA A 531 -1.70 -2.80 9.18
CA ALA A 531 -0.57 -1.92 8.95
C ALA A 531 0.70 -2.48 9.62
N LEU A 532 1.85 -2.26 8.99
CA LEU A 532 3.11 -2.79 9.50
C LEU A 532 3.47 -2.16 10.83
N SER A 533 3.80 -2.99 11.82
CA SER A 533 4.21 -2.56 13.15
C SER A 533 5.37 -3.40 13.67
N PRO A 534 6.22 -2.84 14.55
CA PRO A 534 7.19 -3.63 15.29
C PRO A 534 6.55 -4.83 15.98
N SER A 535 7.28 -5.95 15.98
CA SER A 535 6.86 -7.17 16.67
C SER A 535 7.68 -7.36 17.94
N PRO A 536 7.07 -7.80 19.06
CA PRO A 536 7.81 -8.19 20.26
C PRO A 536 8.81 -9.33 20.04
N LEU A 537 8.65 -10.11 18.97
CA LEU A 537 9.59 -11.18 18.60
C LEU A 537 10.87 -10.65 17.96
N ASN A 538 10.87 -9.41 17.47
CA ASN A 538 12.07 -8.77 16.94
C ASN A 538 12.74 -7.92 18.03
N ALA A 539 13.86 -8.36 18.56
CA ALA A 539 14.58 -7.65 19.63
C ALA A 539 15.14 -6.26 19.25
N ARG A 540 15.08 -5.87 17.98
CA ARG A 540 15.48 -4.52 17.52
C ARG A 540 14.31 -3.55 17.45
N GLU A 541 13.16 -3.92 18.02
CA GLU A 541 11.94 -3.12 17.99
C GLU A 541 11.50 -2.80 16.54
N GLY A 542 11.73 -3.76 15.62
CA GLY A 542 11.43 -3.65 14.20
C GLY A 542 10.39 -4.66 13.71
N ILE A 543 10.15 -4.67 12.40
CA ILE A 543 9.28 -5.64 11.72
C ILE A 543 9.89 -7.05 11.84
N ASN A 544 9.15 -8.03 12.37
CA ASN A 544 9.54 -9.45 12.28
C ASN A 544 9.48 -9.89 10.82
N ARG A 545 10.36 -10.81 10.42
CA ARG A 545 10.49 -11.22 9.02
C ARG A 545 10.28 -12.71 8.87
N ALA A 546 9.64 -13.09 7.77
CA ALA A 546 9.24 -14.45 7.47
C ALA A 546 9.54 -14.82 6.01
N MET A 547 9.48 -16.13 5.76
CA MET A 547 9.63 -16.71 4.42
C MET A 547 8.26 -17.15 3.88
N HIS A 548 7.95 -16.77 2.65
CA HIS A 548 6.73 -17.19 1.94
C HIS A 548 7.07 -18.31 0.95
N LEU A 549 6.46 -19.47 1.12
CA LEU A 549 6.62 -20.64 0.29
C LEU A 549 5.68 -20.60 -0.92
N VAL A 550 6.23 -20.93 -2.09
CA VAL A 550 5.51 -21.00 -3.36
C VAL A 550 5.89 -22.33 -4.03
N ASP A 551 5.29 -23.42 -3.56
CA ASP A 551 5.73 -24.80 -3.91
C ASP A 551 7.20 -25.05 -3.48
N GLY A 552 7.64 -24.39 -2.40
CA GLY A 552 8.95 -24.55 -1.78
C GLY A 552 8.86 -25.22 -0.41
N TYR A 553 10.00 -25.66 0.11
CA TYR A 553 10.10 -26.24 1.46
C TYR A 553 11.50 -26.04 2.04
N LEU A 554 11.62 -26.12 3.37
CA LEU A 554 12.91 -26.13 4.07
C LEU A 554 13.27 -27.55 4.50
N GLU A 555 14.54 -27.92 4.37
CA GLU A 555 15.07 -29.22 4.77
C GLU A 555 16.18 -29.05 5.81
N SER A 556 16.10 -29.81 6.90
CA SER A 556 17.10 -29.83 7.97
C SER A 556 17.72 -31.22 8.12
N GLU A 557 19.02 -31.23 8.38
CA GLU A 557 19.80 -32.43 8.74
C GLU A 557 19.78 -32.72 10.25
N LEU A 558 19.05 -31.90 11.03
CA LEU A 558 18.93 -32.10 12.48
C LEU A 558 18.22 -33.43 12.79
N ALA A 559 18.85 -34.27 13.60
CA ALA A 559 18.24 -35.49 14.11
C ALA A 559 17.30 -35.19 15.29
N LEU A 560 16.15 -35.87 15.32
CA LEU A 560 15.25 -35.88 16.47
C LEU A 560 15.38 -37.24 17.17
N SER A 561 15.69 -37.24 18.46
CA SER A 561 15.80 -38.45 19.29
C SER A 561 15.17 -38.24 20.65
N GLY A 562 14.64 -39.31 21.25
CA GLY A 562 13.96 -39.23 22.54
C GLY A 562 12.72 -38.36 22.51
N ASP A 563 12.46 -37.67 23.61
CA ASP A 563 11.39 -36.67 23.73
C ASP A 563 11.84 -35.35 23.08
N PHE A 564 10.93 -34.68 22.38
CA PHE A 564 11.26 -33.43 21.68
C PHE A 564 10.04 -32.52 21.55
N THR A 565 10.30 -31.24 21.25
CA THR A 565 9.28 -30.28 20.84
C THR A 565 9.73 -29.54 19.59
N VAL A 566 8.82 -29.38 18.62
CA VAL A 566 8.98 -28.53 17.43
C VAL A 566 7.88 -27.47 17.45
N ALA A 567 8.25 -26.20 17.38
CA ALA A 567 7.34 -25.06 17.32
C ALA A 567 7.49 -24.33 15.99
N ILE A 568 6.38 -24.01 15.34
CA ILE A 568 6.35 -23.40 14.01
C ILE A 568 5.20 -22.39 13.95
N TRP A 569 5.47 -21.22 13.39
CA TRP A 569 4.44 -20.26 13.03
C TRP A 569 4.09 -20.37 11.55
N TYR A 570 2.80 -20.25 11.23
CA TYR A 570 2.31 -20.32 9.86
C TYR A 570 1.19 -19.31 9.59
N TRP A 571 1.10 -18.88 8.34
CA TRP A 571 0.07 -18.00 7.80
C TRP A 571 -0.21 -18.41 6.35
N LEU A 572 -1.47 -18.53 5.93
CA LEU A 572 -1.80 -19.18 4.65
C LEU A 572 -2.21 -18.23 3.54
N GLY A 573 -2.15 -16.91 3.75
CA GLY A 573 -2.46 -15.94 2.70
C GLY A 573 -3.52 -14.92 3.09
N GLU A 574 -3.59 -13.85 2.31
CA GLU A 574 -4.64 -12.84 2.41
C GLU A 574 -6.02 -13.45 2.18
N ARG A 575 -7.04 -12.93 2.89
CA ARG A 575 -8.42 -13.42 2.83
C ARG A 575 -9.02 -13.43 1.43
N SER A 576 -8.61 -12.50 0.58
CA SER A 576 -9.03 -12.45 -0.82
C SER A 576 -8.68 -13.74 -1.56
N GLY A 577 -7.54 -14.37 -1.24
CA GLY A 577 -7.05 -15.62 -1.81
C GLY A 577 -7.64 -16.89 -1.20
N ALA A 578 -8.77 -16.82 -0.48
CA ALA A 578 -9.41 -17.99 0.11
C ALA A 578 -9.71 -19.07 -0.94
N SER A 579 -9.30 -20.31 -0.65
CA SER A 579 -9.50 -21.47 -1.51
C SER A 579 -9.33 -22.77 -0.75
N ASP A 580 -9.84 -23.87 -1.31
CA ASP A 580 -9.56 -25.21 -0.82
C ASP A 580 -8.13 -25.60 -1.20
N ARG A 581 -7.24 -25.71 -0.22
CA ARG A 581 -5.83 -26.12 -0.40
C ARG A 581 -5.29 -26.79 0.84
N GLU A 582 -4.27 -27.62 0.67
CA GLU A 582 -3.60 -28.30 1.78
C GLU A 582 -2.09 -28.36 1.55
N GLY A 583 -1.34 -28.42 2.65
CA GLY A 583 0.12 -28.54 2.63
C GLY A 583 0.64 -29.04 3.97
N ALA A 584 1.86 -29.57 3.99
CA ALA A 584 2.50 -30.05 5.21
C ALA A 584 3.23 -28.91 5.92
N LEU A 585 2.94 -28.66 7.20
CA LEU A 585 3.72 -27.76 8.05
C LEU A 585 5.06 -28.40 8.43
N LEU A 586 5.02 -29.69 8.77
CA LEU A 586 6.17 -30.47 9.23
C LEU A 586 6.06 -31.90 8.72
N ARG A 587 7.15 -32.45 8.20
CA ARG A 587 7.34 -33.88 7.98
C ARG A 587 8.46 -34.40 8.86
N LEU A 588 8.13 -35.36 9.71
CA LEU A 588 9.08 -36.03 10.59
C LEU A 588 9.94 -37.07 9.85
N PRO A 589 11.08 -37.49 10.41
CA PRO A 589 11.88 -38.59 9.88
C PRO A 589 11.14 -39.94 9.77
N SER A 590 10.05 -40.13 10.51
CA SER A 590 9.13 -41.27 10.38
C SER A 590 8.27 -41.23 9.11
N GLY A 591 8.22 -40.09 8.42
CA GLY A 591 7.31 -39.83 7.30
C GLY A 591 5.94 -39.30 7.72
N GLN A 592 5.63 -39.26 9.02
CA GLN A 592 4.40 -38.63 9.50
C GLN A 592 4.45 -37.11 9.28
N THR A 593 3.32 -36.55 8.86
CA THR A 593 3.16 -35.12 8.60
C THR A 593 2.15 -34.48 9.53
N ILE A 594 2.39 -33.21 9.85
CA ILE A 594 1.35 -32.28 10.26
C ILE A 594 0.88 -31.59 8.99
N THR A 595 -0.37 -31.84 8.60
CA THR A 595 -0.97 -31.21 7.41
C THR A 595 -1.89 -30.10 7.86
N VAL A 596 -1.88 -28.98 7.16
CA VAL A 596 -2.89 -27.92 7.30
C VAL A 596 -3.78 -27.92 6.07
N LYS A 597 -5.10 -27.92 6.30
CA LYS A 597 -6.11 -27.85 5.24
C LYS A 597 -6.93 -26.58 5.42
N GLN A 598 -6.89 -25.71 4.43
CA GLN A 598 -7.71 -24.51 4.33
C GLN A 598 -8.97 -24.80 3.49
N ASP A 599 -10.10 -24.20 3.86
CA ASP A 599 -11.33 -24.20 3.06
C ASP A 599 -11.61 -22.86 2.36
N ALA A 600 -12.61 -22.84 1.49
CA ALA A 600 -13.07 -21.65 0.77
C ALA A 600 -13.57 -20.49 1.68
N ASN A 601 -13.83 -20.72 2.96
CA ASN A 601 -14.20 -19.67 3.94
C ASN A 601 -12.98 -19.12 4.69
N HIS A 602 -11.78 -19.47 4.22
CA HIS A 602 -10.50 -19.10 4.82
C HIS A 602 -10.34 -19.62 6.25
N GLN A 603 -11.02 -20.72 6.58
CA GLN A 603 -10.77 -21.48 7.80
C GLN A 603 -9.75 -22.57 7.53
N CYS A 604 -8.87 -22.84 8.48
CA CYS A 604 -7.97 -23.97 8.40
C CYS A 604 -8.11 -24.93 9.58
N ARG A 605 -7.80 -26.22 9.32
CA ARG A 605 -7.71 -27.30 10.30
C ARG A 605 -6.36 -27.97 10.17
N LEU A 606 -5.82 -28.44 11.29
CA LEU A 606 -4.63 -29.28 11.29
C LEU A 606 -5.03 -30.75 11.28
N ALA A 607 -4.18 -31.59 10.68
CA ALA A 607 -4.32 -33.03 10.70
C ALA A 607 -3.00 -33.69 11.09
N LEU A 608 -3.10 -34.78 11.86
CA LEU A 608 -1.99 -35.60 12.33
C LEU A 608 -2.46 -37.04 12.49
N GLY A 609 -1.71 -37.99 11.93
CA GLY A 609 -2.00 -39.43 12.10
C GLY A 609 -3.36 -39.88 11.53
N GLY A 610 -3.87 -39.20 10.50
CA GLY A 610 -5.17 -39.50 9.89
C GLY A 610 -6.38 -38.80 10.53
N SER A 611 -6.18 -38.13 11.67
CA SER A 611 -7.23 -37.36 12.37
C SER A 611 -7.08 -35.87 12.09
N ALA A 612 -8.20 -35.14 12.02
CA ALA A 612 -8.24 -33.68 11.83
C ALA A 612 -8.78 -32.97 13.09
N SER A 613 -8.32 -31.74 13.33
CA SER A 613 -8.72 -30.93 14.48
C SER A 613 -10.19 -30.51 14.38
N GLU A 614 -10.92 -30.57 15.50
CA GLU A 614 -12.30 -30.09 15.56
C GLU A 614 -12.37 -28.56 15.41
N LYS A 615 -11.50 -27.85 16.15
CA LYS A 615 -11.42 -26.40 16.12
C LYS A 615 -10.71 -25.92 14.85
N THR A 616 -11.28 -24.90 14.22
CA THR A 616 -10.69 -24.21 13.08
C THR A 616 -9.90 -22.98 13.53
N GLN A 617 -9.00 -22.54 12.67
CA GLN A 617 -8.23 -21.31 12.80
C GLN A 617 -8.48 -20.41 11.59
N GLN A 618 -8.29 -19.10 11.73
CA GLN A 618 -8.32 -18.18 10.59
C GLN A 618 -7.02 -18.31 9.81
N ALA A 619 -7.12 -18.52 8.50
CA ALA A 619 -5.97 -18.78 7.65
C ALA A 619 -5.20 -17.50 7.23
N ASP A 620 -5.83 -16.33 7.34
CA ASP A 620 -5.28 -14.99 7.12
C ASP A 620 -4.65 -14.39 8.38
N GLU A 621 -4.60 -15.15 9.47
CA GLU A 621 -3.91 -14.76 10.70
C GLU A 621 -2.72 -15.70 10.96
N TRP A 622 -1.72 -15.19 11.68
CA TRP A 622 -0.62 -16.04 12.15
C TRP A 622 -1.14 -17.06 13.17
N ASN A 623 -0.75 -18.31 12.98
CA ASN A 623 -1.09 -19.42 13.86
C ASN A 623 0.17 -20.11 14.34
N PHE A 624 0.11 -20.61 15.57
CA PHE A 624 1.24 -21.24 16.25
C PHE A 624 0.95 -22.74 16.45
N ALA A 625 1.72 -23.59 15.79
CA ALA A 625 1.64 -25.04 15.93
C ALA A 625 2.83 -25.55 16.75
N VAL A 626 2.55 -26.34 17.79
CA VAL A 626 3.57 -26.97 18.62
C VAL A 626 3.35 -28.48 18.64
N LEU A 627 4.32 -29.22 18.08
CA LEU A 627 4.36 -30.66 18.14
C LEU A 627 5.28 -31.10 19.26
N ARG A 628 4.74 -31.83 20.23
CA ARG A 628 5.47 -32.40 21.35
C ARG A 628 5.46 -33.92 21.25
N HIS A 629 6.62 -34.55 21.30
CA HIS A 629 6.75 -35.99 21.47
C HIS A 629 7.12 -36.29 22.93
N ALA A 630 6.28 -37.09 23.60
CA ALA A 630 6.53 -37.54 24.96
C ALA A 630 6.09 -39.00 25.13
N GLY A 631 7.02 -39.88 25.53
CA GLY A 631 6.69 -41.26 25.86
C GLY A 631 6.05 -42.06 24.71
N GLY A 632 6.51 -41.85 23.48
CA GLY A 632 6.00 -42.54 22.27
C GLY A 632 4.76 -41.92 21.63
N LEU A 633 4.21 -40.86 22.23
CA LEU A 633 3.01 -40.19 21.73
C LEU A 633 3.32 -38.77 21.25
N LEU A 634 2.79 -38.42 20.08
CA LEU A 634 2.78 -37.08 19.55
C LEU A 634 1.56 -36.33 20.07
N HIS A 635 1.78 -35.08 20.50
CA HIS A 635 0.77 -34.15 20.97
C HIS A 635 0.88 -32.86 20.15
N LEU A 636 -0.15 -32.54 19.37
CA LEU A 636 -0.20 -31.29 18.61
C LEU A 636 -1.04 -30.27 19.36
N HIS A 637 -0.42 -29.13 19.68
CA HIS A 637 -1.06 -27.99 20.32
C HIS A 637 -1.12 -26.81 19.34
N VAL A 638 -2.16 -26.00 19.45
CA VAL A 638 -2.38 -24.85 18.56
C VAL A 638 -2.68 -23.60 19.37
N ASN A 639 -2.08 -22.48 18.98
CA ASN A 639 -2.34 -21.13 19.52
C ASN A 639 -2.32 -21.07 21.06
N GLY A 640 -1.31 -21.71 21.67
CA GLY A 640 -1.12 -21.73 23.14
C GLY A 640 -2.13 -22.60 23.91
N SER A 641 -2.88 -23.48 23.24
CA SER A 641 -3.82 -24.38 23.91
C SER A 641 -3.11 -25.30 24.90
N ARG A 642 -3.53 -25.28 26.17
CA ARG A 642 -2.99 -26.20 27.20
C ARG A 642 -3.37 -27.65 26.96
N THR A 643 -4.45 -27.90 26.21
CA THR A 643 -4.88 -29.23 25.82
C THR A 643 -4.42 -29.53 24.39
N ALA A 644 -3.88 -30.73 24.19
CA ALA A 644 -3.51 -31.21 22.86
C ALA A 644 -4.76 -31.26 21.98
N THR A 645 -4.67 -30.62 20.82
CA THR A 645 -5.71 -30.60 19.80
C THR A 645 -5.79 -31.93 19.06
N LEU A 646 -4.65 -32.57 18.82
CA LEU A 646 -4.56 -33.91 18.24
C LEU A 646 -3.50 -34.75 18.96
N ARG A 647 -3.68 -36.07 18.91
CA ARG A 647 -2.71 -37.05 19.41
C ARG A 647 -2.55 -38.19 18.42
N ALA A 648 -1.34 -38.68 18.25
CA ALA A 648 -1.05 -39.85 17.41
C ALA A 648 0.19 -40.58 17.94
N PRO A 649 0.28 -41.92 17.82
CA PRO A 649 1.52 -42.63 18.12
C PRO A 649 2.63 -42.20 17.14
N LEU A 650 3.86 -42.07 17.65
CA LEU A 650 5.03 -41.88 16.79
C LEU A 650 5.29 -43.19 16.02
N GLN A 651 5.35 -43.09 14.70
CA GLN A 651 5.72 -44.22 13.84
C GLN A 651 7.23 -44.43 13.84
N ALA A 652 7.66 -45.66 13.55
CA ALA A 652 9.06 -46.00 13.39
C ALA A 652 9.73 -45.05 12.38
N SER A 653 10.94 -44.59 12.72
CA SER A 653 11.72 -43.72 11.84
C SER A 653 11.95 -44.40 10.49
N ARG A 654 11.79 -43.65 9.41
CA ARG A 654 12.11 -44.07 8.04
C ARG A 654 13.42 -43.45 7.56
N HIS A 655 14.18 -42.82 8.46
CA HIS A 655 15.41 -42.06 8.16
C HIS A 655 15.22 -40.98 7.09
N LEU A 656 14.01 -40.39 7.00
CA LEU A 656 13.75 -39.25 6.13
C LEU A 656 14.29 -37.95 6.74
N ALA A 657 14.62 -36.97 5.90
CA ALA A 657 14.98 -35.64 6.38
C ALA A 657 13.78 -34.91 6.99
N LEU A 658 14.05 -34.10 8.02
CA LEU A 658 13.06 -33.20 8.61
C LEU A 658 12.76 -32.10 7.60
N ARG A 659 11.48 -31.93 7.23
CA ARG A 659 11.06 -30.92 6.25
C ARG A 659 9.92 -30.06 6.74
N PHE A 660 9.92 -28.81 6.30
CA PHE A 660 8.95 -27.80 6.69
C PHE A 660 8.31 -27.17 5.45
N GLY A 661 6.98 -27.17 5.38
CA GLY A 661 6.25 -26.44 4.35
C GLY A 661 6.03 -27.17 3.01
N GLU A 662 6.26 -28.48 2.91
CA GLU A 662 6.05 -29.20 1.63
C GLU A 662 4.59 -29.07 1.12
N GLY A 663 4.43 -28.54 -0.09
CA GLY A 663 3.11 -28.27 -0.69
C GLY A 663 2.35 -27.12 -0.03
N LEU A 664 2.96 -26.39 0.92
CA LEU A 664 2.33 -25.27 1.60
C LEU A 664 2.37 -24.01 0.72
N GLU A 665 1.21 -23.37 0.56
CA GLU A 665 1.09 -22.01 0.02
C GLU A 665 0.84 -21.05 1.18
N GLY A 666 1.88 -20.31 1.57
CA GLY A 666 1.82 -19.43 2.73
C GLY A 666 3.19 -19.12 3.32
N LYS A 667 3.22 -18.44 4.46
CA LYS A 667 4.43 -18.09 5.18
C LYS A 667 4.70 -19.04 6.33
N LEU A 668 5.99 -19.27 6.59
CA LEU A 668 6.51 -19.85 7.82
C LEU A 668 7.39 -18.82 8.53
N ASP A 669 7.43 -18.89 9.86
CA ASP A 669 8.23 -18.01 10.72
C ASP A 669 8.66 -18.75 12.00
N GLU A 670 9.74 -18.27 12.63
CA GLU A 670 10.24 -18.68 13.96
C GLU A 670 10.19 -20.21 14.22
N ILE A 671 10.94 -21.00 13.45
CA ILE A 671 11.00 -22.46 13.62
C ILE A 671 11.97 -22.79 14.77
N ALA A 672 11.45 -23.34 15.87
CA ALA A 672 12.24 -23.67 17.07
C ALA A 672 12.12 -25.16 17.46
N ILE A 673 13.21 -25.75 17.94
CA ILE A 673 13.30 -27.17 18.33
C ILE A 673 13.98 -27.30 19.70
N TRP A 674 13.41 -28.15 20.56
CA TRP A 674 13.96 -28.58 21.85
C TRP A 674 14.12 -30.11 21.87
N GLU A 675 15.19 -30.60 22.49
CA GLU A 675 15.42 -32.04 22.77
C GLU A 675 14.75 -32.49 24.09
N ARG A 676 13.58 -31.91 24.36
CA ARG A 676 12.70 -32.31 25.46
C ARG A 676 11.26 -31.96 25.14
N ALA A 677 10.34 -32.59 25.84
CA ALA A 677 8.92 -32.34 25.70
C ALA A 677 8.47 -31.15 26.59
N LEU A 678 8.36 -29.94 26.02
CA LEU A 678 7.87 -28.74 26.73
C LEU A 678 6.51 -28.97 27.41
N SER A 679 6.33 -28.47 28.62
CA SER A 679 5.04 -28.47 29.32
C SER A 679 4.01 -27.55 28.63
N PRO A 680 2.70 -27.78 28.83
CA PRO A 680 1.68 -26.91 28.24
C PRO A 680 1.78 -25.43 28.64
N ASP A 681 2.30 -25.11 29.82
CA ASP A 681 2.46 -23.72 30.28
C ASP A 681 3.67 -23.02 29.63
N GLU A 682 4.76 -23.75 29.38
CA GLU A 682 5.87 -23.25 28.57
C GLU A 682 5.39 -22.93 27.15
N GLN A 683 4.60 -23.82 26.54
CA GLN A 683 4.02 -23.60 25.21
C GLN A 683 3.07 -22.38 25.18
N ALA A 684 2.24 -22.22 26.21
CA ALA A 684 1.38 -21.05 26.34
C ALA A 684 2.20 -19.77 26.49
N THR A 685 3.32 -19.80 27.21
CA THR A 685 4.23 -18.65 27.36
C THR A 685 4.82 -18.22 26.02
N LEU A 686 5.25 -19.17 25.18
CA LEU A 686 5.73 -18.87 23.82
C LEU A 686 4.67 -18.17 22.97
N TRP A 687 3.40 -18.61 23.04
CA TRP A 687 2.28 -17.96 22.38
C TRP A 687 2.07 -16.52 22.88
N GLN A 688 2.14 -16.28 24.19
CA GLN A 688 1.95 -14.96 24.78
C GLN A 688 3.04 -13.96 24.36
N ARG A 689 4.30 -14.41 24.23
CA ARG A 689 5.43 -13.56 23.81
C ARG A 689 5.25 -12.93 22.43
N SER A 690 4.43 -13.51 21.56
CA SER A 690 4.15 -12.96 20.24
C SER A 690 3.33 -11.66 20.26
N GLY A 691 2.65 -11.34 21.37
CA GLY A 691 1.67 -10.25 21.45
C GLY A 691 0.33 -10.53 20.74
N LEU A 692 0.24 -11.59 19.91
CA LEU A 692 -0.98 -11.94 19.18
C LEU A 692 -2.10 -12.44 20.09
N ALA A 693 -1.76 -13.04 21.22
CA ALA A 693 -2.72 -13.48 22.23
C ALA A 693 -3.59 -12.30 22.71
N ASP A 694 -2.93 -11.23 23.14
CA ASP A 694 -3.58 -10.01 23.62
C ASP A 694 -4.32 -9.29 22.50
N GLN A 695 -3.73 -9.23 21.30
CA GLN A 695 -4.38 -8.62 20.13
C GLN A 695 -5.70 -9.32 19.81
N ARG A 696 -5.71 -10.66 19.77
CA ARG A 696 -6.93 -11.46 19.51
C ARG A 696 -7.95 -11.29 20.62
N ALA A 697 -7.53 -11.27 21.89
CA ALA A 697 -8.43 -11.05 23.02
C ALA A 697 -9.12 -9.68 22.95
N ARG A 698 -8.35 -8.61 22.66
CA ARG A 698 -8.90 -7.25 22.47
C ARG A 698 -9.88 -7.20 21.29
N ALA A 699 -9.51 -7.79 20.15
CA ALA A 699 -10.38 -7.83 18.98
C ALA A 699 -11.70 -8.56 19.25
N ALA A 700 -11.67 -9.68 19.98
CA ALA A 700 -12.87 -10.39 20.40
C ALA A 700 -13.76 -9.55 21.31
N ALA A 701 -13.19 -8.90 22.33
CA ALA A 701 -13.92 -8.02 23.24
C ALA A 701 -14.57 -6.83 22.50
N MET A 702 -13.87 -6.21 21.54
CA MET A 702 -14.44 -5.15 20.72
C MET A 702 -15.62 -5.63 19.86
N ARG A 703 -15.51 -6.82 19.23
CA ARG A 703 -16.61 -7.40 18.45
C ARG A 703 -17.84 -7.66 19.31
N GLU A 704 -17.65 -8.17 20.53
CA GLU A 704 -18.73 -8.38 21.48
C GLU A 704 -19.41 -7.06 21.87
N GLN A 705 -18.63 -6.01 22.13
CA GLN A 705 -19.16 -4.68 22.42
C GLN A 705 -19.94 -4.10 21.22
N GLN A 706 -19.39 -4.22 20.01
CA GLN A 706 -20.07 -3.79 18.78
C GLN A 706 -21.38 -4.53 18.56
N LEU A 707 -21.41 -5.84 18.84
CA LEU A 707 -22.64 -6.65 18.76
C LEU A 707 -23.68 -6.17 19.79
N ARG A 708 -23.27 -5.90 21.03
CA ARG A 708 -24.17 -5.35 22.06
C ARG A 708 -24.75 -4.00 21.64
N GLU A 709 -23.93 -3.10 21.10
CA GLU A 709 -24.37 -1.82 20.57
C GLU A 709 -25.28 -1.94 19.35
N ALA A 710 -25.01 -2.89 18.45
CA ALA A 710 -25.87 -3.18 17.30
C ALA A 710 -27.24 -3.71 17.76
N ILE A 711 -27.26 -4.61 18.73
CA ILE A 711 -28.49 -5.12 19.36
C ILE A 711 -29.29 -3.98 20.00
N LYS A 712 -28.62 -3.07 20.72
CA LYS A 712 -29.25 -1.89 21.33
C LYS A 712 -29.89 -0.97 20.27
N LYS A 713 -29.17 -0.66 19.19
CA LYS A 713 -29.65 0.18 18.08
C LYS A 713 -30.76 -0.46 17.25
N ALA A 714 -30.91 -1.79 17.29
CA ALA A 714 -31.96 -2.50 16.57
C ALA A 714 -33.33 -2.45 17.28
N ARG A 715 -33.41 -2.03 18.55
CA ARG A 715 -34.68 -1.99 19.31
C ARG A 715 -35.61 -0.85 18.83
N PRO A 716 -36.91 -1.10 18.63
CA PRO A 716 -37.86 -0.06 18.23
C PRO A 716 -37.93 1.11 19.21
N PRO A 717 -38.28 2.32 18.73
CA PRO A 717 -38.52 3.46 19.60
C PRO A 717 -39.69 3.19 20.56
N LEU A 718 -39.57 3.76 21.76
CA LEU A 718 -40.58 3.79 22.80
C LEU A 718 -41.26 5.16 22.84
N TRP A 719 -42.58 5.15 22.93
CA TRP A 719 -43.41 6.34 22.97
C TRP A 719 -43.60 6.78 24.42
N THR A 720 -43.12 7.97 24.78
CA THR A 720 -43.38 8.54 26.11
C THR A 720 -44.81 9.08 26.18
N ALA A 721 -45.32 9.32 27.40
CA ALA A 721 -46.60 10.01 27.59
C ALA A 721 -46.64 11.36 26.86
N ARG A 722 -45.51 12.09 26.87
CA ARG A 722 -45.33 13.37 26.14
C ARG A 722 -45.45 13.19 24.64
N TYR A 723 -44.88 12.13 24.07
CA TYR A 723 -44.98 11.84 22.64
C TYR A 723 -46.44 11.67 22.21
N HIS A 724 -47.23 10.87 22.95
CA HIS A 724 -48.65 10.69 22.68
C HIS A 724 -49.46 11.99 22.82
N GLU A 725 -49.11 12.85 23.79
CA GLU A 725 -49.73 14.16 23.94
C GLU A 725 -49.49 15.06 22.73
N LEU A 726 -48.24 15.13 22.26
CA LEU A 726 -47.86 15.92 21.09
C LEU A 726 -48.60 15.48 19.84
N VAL A 727 -48.66 14.17 19.57
CA VAL A 727 -49.40 13.62 18.43
C VAL A 727 -50.89 14.00 18.48
N ARG A 728 -51.52 13.95 19.67
CA ARG A 728 -52.92 14.35 19.86
C ARG A 728 -53.17 15.84 19.64
N GLN A 729 -52.19 16.69 19.93
CA GLN A 729 -52.30 18.14 19.72
C GLN A 729 -52.14 18.54 18.24
N LYS A 730 -51.62 17.66 17.39
CA LYS A 730 -51.50 17.92 15.94
C LYS A 730 -52.77 17.52 15.19
N LYS A 731 -53.10 18.28 14.14
CA LYS A 731 -54.16 17.95 13.18
C LYS A 731 -53.75 16.76 12.32
N THR A 732 -53.94 15.56 12.85
CA THR A 732 -53.50 14.31 12.23
C THR A 732 -54.57 13.78 11.28
N LEU A 733 -54.26 13.74 9.98
CA LEU A 733 -55.12 13.18 8.94
C LEU A 733 -55.04 11.65 8.91
N VAL A 734 -53.84 11.11 9.16
CA VAL A 734 -53.59 9.66 9.20
C VAL A 734 -52.59 9.35 10.30
N HIS A 735 -52.90 8.36 11.14
CA HIS A 735 -51.99 7.79 12.13
C HIS A 735 -51.93 6.28 11.95
N VAL A 736 -50.72 5.75 11.76
CA VAL A 736 -50.44 4.32 11.70
C VAL A 736 -49.43 3.98 12.81
N PRO A 737 -49.88 3.51 13.98
CA PRO A 737 -49.01 3.15 15.10
C PRO A 737 -48.16 1.89 14.85
N CYS A 738 -48.41 1.18 13.74
CA CYS A 738 -47.62 0.03 13.25
C CYS A 738 -47.51 -1.17 14.23
N ASP A 739 -48.30 -1.21 15.30
CA ASP A 739 -48.42 -2.33 16.24
C ASP A 739 -49.46 -3.38 15.78
N ALA A 740 -50.44 -2.93 15.00
CA ALA A 740 -51.45 -3.76 14.35
C ALA A 740 -51.75 -3.28 12.92
N ALA A 741 -52.38 -4.15 12.11
CA ALA A 741 -52.74 -3.82 10.74
C ALA A 741 -53.76 -2.66 10.68
N PRO A 742 -53.57 -1.66 9.81
CA PRO A 742 -54.48 -0.52 9.70
C PRO A 742 -55.84 -0.91 9.10
N ARG A 743 -56.95 -0.56 9.77
CA ARG A 743 -58.31 -0.96 9.38
C ARG A 743 -58.84 -0.33 8.07
N ARG A 744 -58.33 0.84 7.68
CA ARG A 744 -58.84 1.65 6.54
C ARG A 744 -57.82 1.80 5.40
N MET A 745 -56.82 0.94 5.35
CA MET A 745 -55.75 0.97 4.34
C MET A 745 -55.52 -0.41 3.75
N LYS A 746 -55.02 -0.44 2.52
CA LYS A 746 -54.73 -1.68 1.81
C LYS A 746 -53.26 -2.05 2.00
N ILE A 747 -53.01 -3.25 2.52
CA ILE A 747 -51.67 -3.84 2.55
C ILE A 747 -51.42 -4.55 1.22
N GLU A 748 -50.25 -4.31 0.62
CA GLU A 748 -49.86 -4.95 -0.63
C GLU A 748 -48.53 -5.70 -0.44
N LYS A 749 -48.52 -6.99 -0.79
CA LYS A 749 -47.44 -7.96 -0.52
C LYS A 749 -47.16 -8.13 0.99
N ALA A 750 -45.93 -8.47 1.38
CA ALA A 750 -45.61 -8.92 2.74
C ALA A 750 -45.32 -7.75 3.69
N VAL A 751 -46.34 -7.41 4.51
CA VAL A 751 -46.20 -6.56 5.70
C VAL A 751 -46.80 -7.29 6.91
N ARG A 752 -46.01 -7.44 7.97
CA ARG A 752 -46.43 -8.12 9.23
C ARG A 752 -46.38 -7.13 10.39
N PHE A 753 -47.27 -7.28 11.36
CA PHE A 753 -47.39 -6.36 12.49
C PHE A 753 -47.25 -7.14 13.81
N SER A 754 -46.53 -6.56 14.77
CA SER A 754 -46.52 -7.03 16.15
C SER A 754 -46.30 -5.87 17.11
N ALA A 755 -46.74 -6.03 18.36
CA ALA A 755 -46.50 -5.02 19.40
C ALA A 755 -45.00 -4.83 19.69
N GLY A 756 -44.19 -5.89 19.61
CA GLY A 756 -42.76 -5.88 19.95
C GLY A 756 -41.84 -5.43 18.81
N GLU A 757 -42.10 -5.82 17.57
CA GLU A 757 -41.25 -5.48 16.41
C GLU A 757 -41.82 -4.36 15.53
N ARG A 758 -43.07 -3.94 15.77
CA ARG A 758 -43.83 -3.00 14.93
C ARG A 758 -44.15 -3.59 13.55
N ALA A 759 -44.22 -2.76 12.50
CA ALA A 759 -44.56 -3.19 11.15
C ALA A 759 -43.29 -3.59 10.39
N ARG A 760 -43.16 -4.89 10.09
CA ARG A 760 -42.07 -5.44 9.27
C ARG A 760 -42.49 -5.49 7.80
N PHE A 761 -41.70 -4.86 6.94
CA PHE A 761 -41.84 -4.82 5.49
C PHE A 761 -40.81 -5.77 4.87
N GLN A 762 -41.29 -6.76 4.12
CA GLN A 762 -40.46 -7.68 3.34
C GLN A 762 -40.77 -7.48 1.85
N GLY A 763 -40.42 -6.30 1.34
CA GLY A 763 -40.75 -5.89 -0.02
C GLY A 763 -42.23 -5.56 -0.22
N GLY A 764 -42.95 -5.23 0.86
CA GLY A 764 -44.36 -4.82 0.85
C GLY A 764 -44.56 -3.31 0.90
N ARG A 765 -45.83 -2.87 0.86
CA ARG A 765 -46.24 -1.46 1.10
C ARG A 765 -47.64 -1.38 1.69
N ILE A 766 -47.99 -0.22 2.24
CA ILE A 766 -49.34 0.13 2.67
C ILE A 766 -49.85 1.28 1.80
N ARG A 767 -51.07 1.17 1.27
CA ARG A 767 -51.73 2.20 0.45
C ARG A 767 -52.93 2.78 1.19
N GLY A 768 -53.05 4.10 1.20
CA GLY A 768 -54.17 4.82 1.79
C GLY A 768 -54.60 6.03 0.96
N GLN A 769 -55.67 6.68 1.41
CA GLN A 769 -56.20 7.90 0.81
C GLN A 769 -56.41 8.97 1.89
N ALA A 770 -56.04 10.22 1.59
CA ALA A 770 -56.26 11.38 2.44
C ALA A 770 -56.95 12.49 1.63
N LYS A 771 -58.28 12.47 1.57
CA LYS A 771 -59.10 13.40 0.76
C LYS A 771 -58.99 14.87 1.19
N ALA A 772 -58.59 15.13 2.44
CA ALA A 772 -58.41 16.47 3.00
C ALA A 772 -56.95 16.98 2.94
N LEU A 773 -56.07 16.31 2.17
CA LEU A 773 -54.66 16.66 2.12
C LEU A 773 -54.41 17.86 1.20
N SER A 774 -54.09 19.01 1.78
CA SER A 774 -53.76 20.23 1.04
C SER A 774 -52.37 20.16 0.36
N SER A 775 -51.98 21.22 -0.35
CA SER A 775 -50.60 21.38 -0.86
C SER A 775 -49.55 21.50 0.26
N ASP A 776 -50.00 21.94 1.44
CA ASP A 776 -49.18 22.13 2.63
C ASP A 776 -49.48 21.00 3.62
N TYR A 777 -48.45 20.20 3.89
CA TYR A 777 -48.59 19.00 4.71
C TYR A 777 -47.25 18.58 5.32
N SER A 778 -47.32 17.77 6.36
CA SER A 778 -46.16 17.11 6.95
C SER A 778 -46.38 15.62 7.05
N ILE A 779 -45.31 14.84 6.95
CA ILE A 779 -45.27 13.45 7.38
C ILE A 779 -44.20 13.26 8.43
N SER A 780 -44.44 12.38 9.38
CA SER A 780 -43.44 11.87 10.32
C SER A 780 -43.43 10.36 10.23
N VAL A 781 -42.24 9.77 10.12
CA VAL A 781 -42.07 8.33 10.01
C VAL A 781 -40.85 7.86 10.80
N TRP A 782 -41.08 6.87 11.66
CA TRP A 782 -40.01 6.12 12.32
C TRP A 782 -39.73 4.86 11.55
N PHE A 783 -38.48 4.68 11.09
CA PHE A 783 -38.11 3.61 10.17
C PHE A 783 -36.76 2.97 10.51
N ARG A 784 -36.60 1.73 10.07
CA ARG A 784 -35.33 0.98 10.05
C ARG A 784 -35.20 0.29 8.70
N ASN A 785 -34.22 0.68 7.89
CA ASN A 785 -33.93 0.02 6.61
C ASN A 785 -32.81 -1.02 6.79
N GLU A 786 -33.04 -2.27 6.40
CA GLU A 786 -32.06 -3.36 6.57
C GLU A 786 -31.15 -3.56 5.35
N LEU A 787 -31.48 -2.95 4.21
CA LEU A 787 -30.64 -3.09 3.02
C LEU A 787 -29.34 -2.31 3.16
N PRO A 788 -28.18 -2.91 2.79
CA PRO A 788 -26.93 -2.18 2.66
C PRO A 788 -27.06 -0.98 1.71
N ASN A 789 -26.43 0.16 2.07
CA ASN A 789 -26.56 1.45 1.40
C ASN A 789 -26.19 1.45 -0.10
N LYS A 790 -25.51 0.43 -0.61
CA LYS A 790 -25.10 0.31 -2.02
C LYS A 790 -25.76 -0.87 -2.76
N ARG A 791 -26.77 -1.52 -2.16
CA ARG A 791 -27.36 -2.77 -2.70
C ARG A 791 -28.11 -2.57 -4.03
N ARG A 792 -28.73 -1.41 -4.25
CA ARG A 792 -29.53 -1.07 -5.44
C ARG A 792 -29.65 0.45 -5.60
N PRO A 793 -30.21 1.00 -6.70
CA PRO A 793 -30.21 2.45 -6.98
C PRO A 793 -30.85 3.33 -5.91
N VAL A 794 -31.96 2.88 -5.32
CA VAL A 794 -32.64 3.47 -4.16
C VAL A 794 -32.95 2.33 -3.20
N THR A 795 -32.49 2.42 -1.95
CA THR A 795 -32.61 1.31 -0.99
C THR A 795 -34.01 1.22 -0.38
N ALA A 796 -34.76 2.30 -0.25
CA ALA A 796 -36.18 2.26 0.11
C ALA A 796 -36.89 3.59 -0.23
N TYR A 797 -38.19 3.54 -0.54
CA TYR A 797 -39.08 4.69 -0.39
C TYR A 797 -39.91 4.54 0.89
N LEU A 798 -39.84 5.53 1.78
CA LEU A 798 -40.55 5.54 3.06
C LEU A 798 -41.97 6.06 2.87
N PHE A 799 -42.14 7.10 2.06
CA PHE A 799 -43.42 7.75 1.76
C PHE A 799 -43.50 8.16 0.30
N SER A 800 -44.69 8.03 -0.29
CA SER A 800 -44.98 8.46 -1.65
C SER A 800 -46.42 8.99 -1.75
N ARG A 801 -46.59 10.27 -2.10
CA ARG A 801 -47.89 10.86 -2.47
C ARG A 801 -48.01 10.89 -3.98
N GLY A 802 -49.06 10.31 -4.57
CA GLY A 802 -49.26 10.30 -6.03
C GLY A 802 -50.18 9.15 -6.47
N PRO A 803 -50.73 9.21 -7.70
CA PRO A 803 -51.66 8.20 -8.20
C PRO A 803 -50.99 6.82 -8.27
N ALA A 804 -51.67 5.81 -7.73
CA ALA A 804 -51.11 4.46 -7.67
C ALA A 804 -50.91 3.83 -9.05
N GLY A 805 -49.76 3.18 -9.26
CA GLY A 805 -49.46 2.41 -10.47
C GLY A 805 -49.10 3.24 -11.70
N HIS A 806 -48.91 4.56 -11.57
CA HIS A 806 -48.58 5.42 -12.69
C HIS A 806 -47.08 5.31 -13.07
N ASN A 807 -46.76 4.98 -14.33
CA ASN A 807 -45.39 4.69 -14.78
C ASN A 807 -44.40 5.86 -14.66
N MET A 808 -44.89 7.10 -14.79
CA MET A 808 -44.05 8.29 -14.56
C MET A 808 -43.87 8.65 -13.09
N ALA A 809 -44.57 7.95 -12.19
CA ALA A 809 -44.57 8.21 -10.75
C ALA A 809 -44.66 9.70 -10.41
N PRO A 810 -45.68 10.46 -10.88
CA PRO A 810 -45.85 11.85 -10.46
C PRO A 810 -46.20 11.89 -8.98
N GLY A 811 -45.66 12.85 -8.24
CA GLY A 811 -45.82 12.91 -6.80
C GLY A 811 -44.62 13.41 -6.02
N ASP A 812 -44.71 13.31 -4.70
CA ASP A 812 -43.59 13.52 -3.79
C ASP A 812 -43.14 12.19 -3.20
N HIS A 813 -41.84 11.90 -3.25
CA HIS A 813 -41.30 10.59 -2.87
C HIS A 813 -40.11 10.73 -1.94
N LEU A 814 -40.31 10.49 -0.64
CA LEU A 814 -39.26 10.47 0.36
C LEU A 814 -38.66 9.06 0.44
N GLY A 815 -37.36 8.95 0.22
CA GLY A 815 -36.65 7.68 0.22
C GLY A 815 -35.22 7.76 0.75
N ILE A 816 -34.50 6.66 0.59
CA ILE A 816 -33.09 6.49 0.98
C ILE A 816 -32.28 6.13 -0.26
N GLY A 817 -31.28 6.95 -0.55
CA GLY A 817 -30.42 6.79 -1.71
C GLY A 817 -29.59 5.52 -1.68
N GLY A 818 -29.34 4.99 -2.87
CA GLY A 818 -28.54 3.80 -3.08
C GLY A 818 -27.38 4.05 -4.05
N ASN A 819 -27.03 3.07 -4.88
CA ASN A 819 -25.85 3.14 -5.76
C ASN A 819 -26.07 3.91 -7.08
N TYR A 820 -27.16 4.67 -7.22
CA TYR A 820 -27.48 5.39 -8.47
C TYR A 820 -26.47 6.51 -8.80
N ARG A 821 -26.04 7.30 -7.81
CA ARG A 821 -24.98 8.33 -7.95
C ARG A 821 -24.05 8.31 -6.75
N GLY A 822 -22.81 8.77 -6.94
CA GLY A 822 -21.74 8.63 -5.94
C GLY A 822 -22.01 9.21 -4.55
N ASN A 823 -22.85 10.24 -4.45
CA ASN A 823 -23.20 10.91 -3.18
C ASN A 823 -24.54 10.46 -2.57
N TYR A 824 -25.24 9.48 -3.15
CA TYR A 824 -26.55 9.00 -2.70
C TYR A 824 -26.54 7.96 -1.58
N PRO A 825 -25.58 7.01 -1.53
CA PRO A 825 -25.70 5.84 -0.66
C PRO A 825 -26.00 6.18 0.80
N GLY A 826 -27.15 5.71 1.27
CA GLY A 826 -27.59 5.81 2.66
C GLY A 826 -28.11 7.18 3.09
N ARG A 827 -28.31 8.15 2.20
CA ARG A 827 -28.82 9.48 2.56
C ARG A 827 -30.30 9.60 2.26
N LEU A 828 -31.03 10.44 2.99
CA LEU A 828 -32.40 10.79 2.60
C LEU A 828 -32.40 11.41 1.20
N LEU A 829 -33.41 11.10 0.40
CA LEU A 829 -33.70 11.76 -0.86
C LEU A 829 -35.17 12.12 -0.94
N LEU A 830 -35.47 13.21 -1.64
CA LEU A 830 -36.82 13.60 -2.02
C LEU A 830 -36.86 13.76 -3.54
N PHE A 831 -37.76 13.04 -4.19
CA PHE A 831 -37.87 12.95 -5.65
C PHE A 831 -39.31 13.30 -6.09
N ASN A 832 -39.47 14.06 -7.17
CA ASN A 832 -40.78 14.52 -7.64
C ASN A 832 -41.32 13.81 -8.90
N GLY A 833 -40.83 12.60 -9.18
CA GLY A 833 -41.31 11.78 -10.29
C GLY A 833 -40.42 11.82 -11.52
N ASN A 834 -40.58 10.83 -12.41
CA ASN A 834 -39.67 10.59 -13.53
C ASN A 834 -39.76 11.67 -14.63
N GLU A 835 -40.87 12.41 -14.68
CA GLU A 835 -41.08 13.47 -15.68
C GLU A 835 -40.32 14.75 -15.32
N ALA A 836 -40.47 15.24 -14.09
CA ALA A 836 -39.73 16.40 -13.61
C ALA A 836 -38.27 16.05 -13.29
N ASN A 837 -38.03 14.84 -12.78
CA ASN A 837 -36.72 14.27 -12.51
C ASN A 837 -35.83 15.11 -11.55
N ASP A 838 -36.45 15.93 -10.71
CA ASP A 838 -35.73 16.71 -9.71
C ASP A 838 -35.53 15.91 -8.43
N VAL A 839 -34.40 16.13 -7.77
CA VAL A 839 -34.03 15.42 -6.55
C VAL A 839 -33.33 16.34 -5.56
N LEU A 840 -33.76 16.29 -4.31
CA LEU A 840 -33.07 16.88 -3.17
C LEU A 840 -32.48 15.77 -2.30
N ILE A 841 -31.30 16.00 -1.72
CA ILE A 841 -30.53 14.95 -1.01
C ILE A 841 -30.04 15.48 0.32
N GLY A 842 -30.11 14.63 1.34
CA GLY A 842 -29.54 14.88 2.66
C GLY A 842 -28.01 14.81 2.69
N LYS A 843 -27.49 15.02 3.90
CA LYS A 843 -26.06 15.09 4.22
C LYS A 843 -25.60 13.85 4.98
N THR A 844 -26.44 13.32 5.84
CA THR A 844 -26.10 12.24 6.77
C THR A 844 -26.29 10.86 6.15
N VAL A 845 -25.28 9.99 6.29
CA VAL A 845 -25.38 8.58 5.90
C VAL A 845 -26.03 7.79 7.04
N ILE A 846 -27.21 7.25 6.78
CA ILE A 846 -27.99 6.41 7.68
C ILE A 846 -27.31 5.02 7.73
N PRO A 847 -26.90 4.54 8.93
CA PRO A 847 -26.40 3.18 9.08
C PRO A 847 -27.53 2.14 8.80
N PRO A 848 -27.28 1.12 7.97
CA PRO A 848 -28.25 0.03 7.80
C PRO A 848 -28.59 -0.62 9.15
N GLY A 849 -29.85 -1.04 9.33
CA GLY A 849 -30.31 -1.71 10.54
C GLY A 849 -30.51 -0.81 11.78
N SER A 850 -30.39 0.51 11.63
CA SER A 850 -30.65 1.48 12.71
C SER A 850 -32.04 2.11 12.63
N TRP A 851 -32.66 2.36 13.79
CA TRP A 851 -33.90 3.13 13.88
C TRP A 851 -33.65 4.63 13.72
N ASN A 852 -34.45 5.28 12.89
CA ASN A 852 -34.35 6.70 12.58
C ASN A 852 -35.74 7.33 12.48
N HIS A 853 -35.81 8.64 12.71
CA HIS A 853 -37.01 9.46 12.55
C HIS A 853 -36.81 10.39 11.35
N ALA A 854 -37.65 10.26 10.33
CA ALA A 854 -37.69 11.21 9.22
C ALA A 854 -38.98 12.03 9.27
N VAL A 855 -38.85 13.33 9.06
CA VAL A 855 -39.99 14.25 8.93
C VAL A 855 -39.84 15.02 7.64
N LEU A 856 -40.84 14.98 6.76
CA LEU A 856 -40.91 15.81 5.55
C LEU A 856 -42.00 16.86 5.78
N VAL A 857 -41.66 18.12 5.53
CA VAL A 857 -42.56 19.28 5.57
C VAL A 857 -42.63 19.90 4.19
N ARG A 858 -43.85 20.01 3.64
CA ARG A 858 -44.14 20.66 2.37
C ARG A 858 -44.92 21.94 2.63
N SER A 859 -44.44 23.04 2.05
CA SER A 859 -45.18 24.31 1.98
C SER A 859 -45.07 24.88 0.56
N GLY A 860 -46.14 24.75 -0.20
CA GLY A 860 -46.16 24.98 -1.64
C GLY A 860 -45.07 24.21 -2.39
N ALA A 861 -44.15 24.95 -3.03
CA ALA A 861 -43.02 24.39 -3.77
C ALA A 861 -41.76 24.14 -2.93
N ARG A 862 -41.71 24.60 -1.67
CA ARG A 862 -40.55 24.36 -0.80
C ARG A 862 -40.74 23.06 -0.02
N ALA A 863 -39.73 22.21 -0.05
CA ALA A 863 -39.70 20.97 0.70
C ALA A 863 -38.51 20.94 1.64
N ARG A 864 -38.78 20.58 2.91
CA ARG A 864 -37.76 20.39 3.93
C ARG A 864 -37.88 19.00 4.53
N ALA A 865 -36.75 18.35 4.79
CA ALA A 865 -36.75 17.07 5.48
C ALA A 865 -35.71 17.05 6.61
N TRP A 866 -36.10 16.46 7.73
CA TRP A 866 -35.26 16.25 8.90
C TRP A 866 -34.98 14.77 9.09
N LEU A 867 -33.79 14.45 9.57
CA LEU A 867 -33.41 13.13 10.07
C LEU A 867 -33.00 13.28 11.53
N ASN A 868 -33.66 12.55 12.43
CA ASN A 868 -33.39 12.57 13.87
C ASN A 868 -33.37 14.00 14.45
N GLY A 869 -34.31 14.85 14.02
CA GLY A 869 -34.44 16.24 14.47
C GLY A 869 -33.45 17.23 13.84
N ALA A 870 -32.48 16.77 13.04
CA ALA A 870 -31.54 17.61 12.30
C ALA A 870 -32.04 17.88 10.87
N LEU A 871 -31.94 19.13 10.39
CA LEU A 871 -32.35 19.51 9.04
C LEU A 871 -31.37 18.94 8.00
N GLU A 872 -31.88 18.10 7.10
CA GLU A 872 -31.09 17.41 6.07
C GLU A 872 -31.31 17.99 4.68
N ILE A 873 -32.56 18.26 4.32
CA ILE A 873 -32.99 18.78 3.02
C ILE A 873 -33.71 20.10 3.23
N ASP A 874 -33.36 21.12 2.44
CA ASP A 874 -34.12 22.35 2.31
C ASP A 874 -33.94 22.90 0.88
N GLY A 875 -35.02 22.91 0.11
CA GLY A 875 -34.96 23.36 -1.28
C GLY A 875 -36.32 23.49 -1.93
N ILE A 876 -36.31 24.02 -3.16
CA ILE A 876 -37.50 24.08 -4.01
C ILE A 876 -37.60 22.78 -4.81
N LEU A 877 -38.76 22.13 -4.72
CA LEU A 877 -39.11 20.92 -5.46
C LEU A 877 -40.56 21.05 -5.92
N LYS A 878 -40.77 21.21 -7.23
CA LYS A 878 -42.10 21.45 -7.78
C LYS A 878 -43.02 20.22 -7.58
N PRO A 879 -44.23 20.38 -7.02
CA PRO A 879 -45.21 19.29 -6.95
C PRO A 879 -45.66 18.85 -8.35
N THR A 880 -45.69 17.54 -8.58
CA THR A 880 -46.15 16.93 -9.84
C THR A 880 -47.48 16.18 -9.71
N ALA A 881 -47.97 15.97 -8.47
CA ALA A 881 -49.32 15.47 -8.20
C ALA A 881 -49.94 16.12 -6.95
N PRO A 882 -50.09 17.47 -6.91
CA PRO A 882 -50.51 18.20 -5.72
C PRO A 882 -51.92 17.81 -5.23
N ASP A 883 -52.81 17.40 -6.13
CA ASP A 883 -54.21 17.08 -5.79
C ASP A 883 -54.44 15.58 -5.55
N SER A 884 -53.38 14.76 -5.62
CA SER A 884 -53.51 13.31 -5.42
C SER A 884 -53.93 13.01 -3.98
N PRO A 885 -55.08 12.33 -3.76
CA PRO A 885 -55.47 11.86 -2.43
C PRO A 885 -54.71 10.58 -2.04
N ASP A 886 -54.15 9.87 -3.03
CA ASP A 886 -53.43 8.61 -2.84
C ASP A 886 -52.06 8.84 -2.20
N PHE A 887 -51.77 8.05 -1.17
CA PHE A 887 -50.44 7.95 -0.59
C PHE A 887 -50.06 6.49 -0.31
N HIS A 888 -48.75 6.26 -0.23
CA HIS A 888 -48.13 4.96 -0.04
C HIS A 888 -47.03 5.06 1.01
N ILE A 889 -46.93 4.02 1.84
CA ILE A 889 -45.91 3.87 2.88
C ILE A 889 -45.12 2.60 2.54
N GLY A 890 -43.79 2.72 2.54
CA GLY A 890 -42.89 1.59 2.32
C GLY A 890 -42.63 1.25 0.84
N ALA A 891 -43.15 2.00 -0.14
CA ALA A 891 -42.70 1.97 -1.53
C ALA A 891 -43.16 3.22 -2.29
N ARG A 892 -42.62 3.45 -3.48
CA ARG A 892 -43.13 4.48 -4.39
C ARG A 892 -44.51 4.10 -4.94
N ASN A 893 -45.26 5.07 -5.48
CA ASN A 893 -46.61 4.87 -6.03
C ASN A 893 -46.67 3.82 -7.17
N ASP A 894 -45.60 3.62 -7.91
CA ASP A 894 -45.40 2.57 -8.92
C ASP A 894 -44.80 1.25 -8.37
N PHE A 895 -44.72 1.09 -7.05
CA PHE A 895 -44.09 -0.03 -6.33
C PHE A 895 -42.56 -0.11 -6.47
N PHE A 896 -41.90 0.93 -6.98
CA PHE A 896 -40.44 0.92 -7.07
C PHE A 896 -39.77 1.02 -5.68
N ALA A 897 -38.67 0.28 -5.52
CA ALA A 897 -37.81 0.22 -4.32
C ALA A 897 -38.60 0.07 -2.98
N PRO A 898 -39.34 -1.03 -2.78
CA PRO A 898 -40.08 -1.27 -1.56
C PRO A 898 -39.15 -1.49 -0.36
N LEU A 899 -39.55 -1.02 0.82
CA LEU A 899 -38.80 -1.15 2.06
C LEU A 899 -38.57 -2.62 2.41
N GLU A 900 -37.32 -2.94 2.73
CA GLU A 900 -36.93 -4.17 3.41
C GLU A 900 -36.46 -3.73 4.80
N GLY A 901 -37.33 -3.87 5.80
CA GLY A 901 -37.09 -3.29 7.10
C GLY A 901 -38.36 -3.07 7.91
N TYR A 902 -38.39 -2.02 8.72
CA TYR A 902 -39.43 -1.82 9.73
C TYR A 902 -39.91 -0.38 9.76
N LEU A 903 -41.19 -0.19 10.10
CA LEU A 903 -41.75 1.09 10.52
C LEU A 903 -42.35 0.96 11.92
N ALA A 904 -42.10 1.96 12.77
CA ALA A 904 -42.60 2.00 14.13
C ALA A 904 -43.81 2.91 14.30
N GLU A 905 -43.89 3.99 13.54
CA GLU A 905 -45.06 4.85 13.47
C GLU A 905 -45.01 5.66 12.17
N PHE A 906 -46.17 5.95 11.61
CA PHE A 906 -46.34 6.91 10.54
C PHE A 906 -47.48 7.89 10.85
N LEU A 907 -47.22 9.17 10.61
CA LEU A 907 -48.17 10.27 10.73
C LEU A 907 -48.24 11.04 9.40
N LEU A 908 -49.45 11.38 8.97
CA LEU A 908 -49.73 12.39 7.94
C LEU A 908 -50.53 13.51 8.59
N LEU A 909 -50.00 14.71 8.54
CA LEU A 909 -50.52 15.89 9.24
C LEU A 909 -50.98 16.94 8.25
N GLU A 910 -52.04 17.65 8.62
CA GLU A 910 -52.51 18.83 7.88
C GLU A 910 -51.60 20.03 8.16
N GLY A 911 -51.13 20.70 7.10
CA GLY A 911 -50.28 21.88 7.20
C GLY A 911 -48.79 21.60 7.40
N ALA A 912 -47.98 22.65 7.29
CA ALA A 912 -46.52 22.58 7.44
C ALA A 912 -46.11 22.73 8.91
N LEU A 913 -45.34 21.76 9.44
CA LEU A 913 -44.79 21.87 10.80
C LEU A 913 -43.66 22.91 10.86
N SER A 914 -43.57 23.62 11.98
CA SER A 914 -42.40 24.44 12.31
C SER A 914 -41.21 23.58 12.73
N GLU A 915 -40.00 24.14 12.63
CA GLU A 915 -38.78 23.43 13.02
C GLU A 915 -38.79 23.01 14.51
N SER A 916 -39.33 23.86 15.39
CA SER A 916 -39.48 23.54 16.81
C SER A 916 -40.38 22.34 17.04
N GLU A 917 -41.50 22.25 16.32
CA GLU A 917 -42.42 21.11 16.42
C GLU A 917 -41.77 19.81 15.92
N VAL A 918 -40.97 19.86 14.86
CA VAL A 918 -40.24 18.69 14.35
C VAL A 918 -39.22 18.18 15.38
N LYS A 919 -38.45 19.10 15.98
CA LYS A 919 -37.47 18.75 17.02
C LYS A 919 -38.14 18.20 18.27
N GLU A 920 -39.23 18.81 18.71
CA GLU A 920 -40.00 18.37 19.88
C GLU A 920 -40.59 16.97 19.66
N LEU A 921 -41.15 16.70 18.47
CA LEU A 921 -41.68 15.39 18.11
C LEU A 921 -40.60 14.30 18.14
N HIS A 922 -39.39 14.60 17.67
CA HIS A 922 -38.27 13.66 17.76
C HIS A 922 -37.81 13.43 19.21
N ALA A 923 -37.60 14.52 19.97
CA ALA A 923 -37.05 14.48 21.33
C ALA A 923 -38.00 13.79 22.33
N ALA A 924 -39.31 13.80 22.07
CA ALA A 924 -40.29 13.15 22.93
C ALA A 924 -40.29 11.61 22.83
N ALA A 925 -39.66 11.01 21.81
CA ALA A 925 -39.50 9.55 21.72
C ALA A 925 -38.19 9.10 22.39
N ARG A 926 -38.19 7.92 23.04
CA ARG A 926 -36.97 7.31 23.59
C ARG A 926 -36.48 6.19 22.66
N THR A 927 -35.18 6.16 22.37
CA THR A 927 -34.51 5.02 21.71
C THR A 927 -33.58 4.35 22.72
N GLY A 928 -33.94 3.20 23.28
CA GLY A 928 -33.12 2.51 24.30
C GLY A 928 -33.93 1.66 25.30
N ASP A 929 -33.25 1.11 26.32
CA ASP A 929 -33.88 0.29 27.36
C ASP A 929 -35.05 1.01 28.06
N PRO A 930 -36.18 0.33 28.32
CA PRO A 930 -37.12 0.77 29.36
C PRO A 930 -36.43 0.66 30.73
N GLU A 931 -36.68 1.63 31.61
CA GLU A 931 -36.21 1.57 33.02
C GLU A 931 -36.69 0.32 33.75
#